data_AF-A0A452SV52-F1
#
_entry.id   AF-A0A452SV52-F1
#
_cell.length_a   1.000
_cell.length_b   1.000
_cell.length_c   1.000
_cell.angle_alpha   90.00
_cell.angle_beta   90.00
_cell.angle_gamma   90.00
#
_symmetry.space_group_name_H-M   'P 1'
#
loop_
_entity.id
_entity.type
_entity.pdbx_description
1 polymer ?
#
loop_
_entity_poly.entity_id
_entity_poly.type
_entity_poly.pdbx_seq_one_letter_code
_entity_poly.pdbx_strand_id
1 'polypeptide(L)'
;IEGTQTNPNEKWSYKKHTKEFPTDAFGDIQFETLGKKGKYIRLSCDTDAETLYELLTQHWHLKTPNLVISVTGGAKNFALKPRMRKIFSRLIYIAQSKGAWILTGGTHYGLMKYIGEVVRDNTISRNSEENIVAIGIAAWGMVSNRDTLVRNCDAEGYFSAQYIMDDFKRDPLYILDNNHTHLLLVDNGCHGHPTVEAKLRNQLEKYISERTIQDSNYGGKIPIVCFAQGGGKETLKAINTSIKSKIPCVVVEGSGQIADVIASLVEVEDALTSSVVKEKLVRFLPRTVSRLPEEETESWIKWLKEILESSHLLTVIKMEEAGDEIVSNAISYALYKAFSTNEQDKDNWNGQLKLLLEWNQLDLANDEIFTNDRRWESADLQEVMFTALIKDRPKFVRLFLENGLNLRKFLTNDVLTELFSNHFSTLVYRNLQIAKNSYNDALLTFVWKLVANFRRGFRKEDRNSRDDIDVEFHDVSPITRHPLQALFIWAILQNKKELSKVIWEQTRGCTLAALGASKLLKTLAKVKNDINAAGESEELANEYETRAVELFTECYSSDEDLAEQLLVYSCEAWGGSNCLELAVEATDQHFIAQPGVQNFLSKQWYGEISRDTKNWKIILCLFMIPLVGCGFFLRDPCFLASSPRH
;
A
#
# COMPACT_ATOMS: atom_id res chain seq x y z
N ILE A 1 7.90 9.25 -40.22
CA ILE A 1 7.41 10.36 -41.06
C ILE A 1 8.54 10.81 -41.97
N GLU A 2 8.27 11.11 -43.24
CA GLU A 2 9.27 11.65 -44.17
C GLU A 2 8.88 13.03 -44.71
N GLY A 3 9.87 13.91 -44.91
CA GLY A 3 9.67 15.26 -45.44
C GLY A 3 9.54 15.28 -46.97
N THR A 4 8.55 16.01 -47.47
CA THR A 4 8.16 16.05 -48.90
C THR A 4 8.16 17.47 -49.49
N GLN A 5 8.87 18.42 -48.88
CA GLN A 5 8.87 19.81 -49.37
C GLN A 5 9.48 19.90 -50.78
N THR A 6 8.65 20.20 -51.77
CA THR A 6 9.03 20.36 -53.19
C THR A 6 9.14 21.82 -53.62
N ASN A 7 8.44 22.75 -52.94
CA ASN A 7 8.47 24.18 -53.26
C ASN A 7 9.26 24.98 -52.19
N PRO A 8 10.40 25.60 -52.53
CA PRO A 8 11.26 26.31 -51.58
C PRO A 8 10.68 27.64 -51.07
N ASN A 9 9.65 28.20 -51.74
CA ASN A 9 9.05 29.48 -51.36
C ASN A 9 7.91 29.37 -50.32
N GLU A 10 7.44 28.15 -50.01
CA GLU A 10 6.40 27.94 -49.00
C GLU A 10 7.02 27.74 -47.61
N LYS A 11 6.43 28.36 -46.57
CA LYS A 11 6.87 28.16 -45.18
C LYS A 11 6.61 26.71 -44.77
N TRP A 12 7.68 26.00 -44.41
CA TRP A 12 7.58 24.59 -44.00
C TRP A 12 6.61 24.40 -42.83
N SER A 13 5.84 23.33 -42.91
CA SER A 13 4.85 22.91 -41.91
C SER A 13 4.71 21.40 -42.00
N TYR A 14 4.83 20.70 -40.87
CA TYR A 14 4.77 19.23 -40.85
C TYR A 14 3.48 18.72 -41.53
N LYS A 15 2.32 19.31 -41.23
CA LYS A 15 1.03 18.88 -41.80
C LYS A 15 0.95 18.91 -43.34
N LYS A 16 1.72 19.79 -43.97
CA LYS A 16 1.68 20.00 -45.43
C LYS A 16 2.84 19.32 -46.15
N HIS A 17 3.98 19.21 -45.47
CA HIS A 17 5.26 18.85 -46.07
C HIS A 17 5.82 17.56 -45.49
N THR A 18 4.97 16.73 -44.88
CA THR A 18 5.35 15.39 -44.47
C THR A 18 4.33 14.37 -44.92
N LYS A 19 4.77 13.13 -45.06
CA LYS A 19 3.93 11.97 -45.35
C LYS A 19 4.16 10.88 -44.30
N GLU A 20 3.08 10.22 -43.91
CA GLU A 20 3.11 9.10 -42.98
C GLU A 20 3.39 7.78 -43.70
N PHE A 21 4.19 6.94 -43.06
CA PHE A 21 4.58 5.61 -43.51
C PHE A 21 4.59 4.67 -42.30
N PRO A 22 4.45 3.35 -42.51
CA PRO A 22 4.65 2.36 -41.44
C PRO A 22 6.00 2.55 -40.75
N THR A 23 6.04 2.36 -39.44
CA THR A 23 7.27 2.58 -38.66
C THR A 23 8.32 1.52 -38.97
N ASP A 24 9.54 1.99 -39.19
CA ASP A 24 10.75 1.21 -39.53
C ASP A 24 11.71 1.05 -38.33
N ALA A 25 11.41 1.71 -37.20
CA ALA A 25 12.26 1.77 -36.03
C ALA A 25 11.46 1.35 -34.78
N PHE A 26 11.50 0.05 -34.47
CA PHE A 26 10.87 -0.53 -33.29
C PHE A 26 11.55 -1.85 -32.91
N GLY A 27 11.54 -2.19 -31.61
CA GLY A 27 12.10 -3.45 -31.13
C GLY A 27 12.75 -3.29 -29.75
N ASP A 28 13.76 -4.11 -29.50
CA ASP A 28 14.60 -3.96 -28.31
C ASP A 28 15.80 -3.06 -28.61
N ILE A 29 16.20 -2.25 -27.64
CA ILE A 29 17.42 -1.45 -27.68
C ILE A 29 18.41 -2.03 -26.67
N GLN A 30 19.64 -2.29 -27.12
CA GLN A 30 20.74 -2.74 -26.29
C GLN A 30 21.83 -1.67 -26.24
N PHE A 31 22.16 -1.24 -25.03
CA PHE A 31 23.23 -0.26 -24.78
C PHE A 31 24.56 -0.98 -24.55
N GLU A 32 25.60 -0.63 -25.31
CA GLU A 32 26.90 -1.33 -25.30
C GLU A 32 27.56 -1.36 -23.91
N THR A 33 27.43 -0.30 -23.12
CA THR A 33 28.26 -0.12 -21.92
C THR A 33 27.82 -0.94 -20.70
N LEU A 34 26.64 -1.59 -20.73
CA LEU A 34 26.11 -2.31 -19.57
C LEU A 34 25.27 -3.56 -19.91
N GLY A 35 25.14 -3.94 -21.19
CA GLY A 35 24.32 -5.09 -21.61
C GLY A 35 22.82 -4.96 -21.31
N LYS A 36 22.37 -3.79 -20.86
CA LYS A 36 20.97 -3.51 -20.53
C LYS A 36 20.12 -3.48 -21.79
N LYS A 37 18.95 -4.10 -21.70
CA LYS A 37 17.94 -4.13 -22.76
C LYS A 37 16.74 -3.29 -22.33
N GLY A 38 16.24 -2.47 -23.25
CA GLY A 38 14.96 -1.78 -23.14
C GLY A 38 14.12 -2.03 -24.39
N LYS A 39 12.86 -1.57 -24.37
CA LYS A 39 12.00 -1.57 -25.57
C LYS A 39 11.89 -0.17 -26.12
N TYR A 40 11.85 -0.02 -27.44
CA TYR A 40 11.65 1.28 -28.08
C TYR A 40 10.74 1.19 -29.29
N ILE A 41 10.10 2.32 -29.61
CA ILE A 41 9.30 2.48 -30.82
C ILE A 41 9.35 3.94 -31.29
N ARG A 42 9.47 4.12 -32.61
CA ARG A 42 9.27 5.40 -33.29
C ARG A 42 7.79 5.58 -33.65
N LEU A 43 7.22 6.71 -33.25
CA LEU A 43 5.81 7.04 -33.37
C LEU A 43 5.60 8.37 -34.09
N SER A 44 4.48 8.52 -34.80
CA SER A 44 4.04 9.82 -35.32
C SER A 44 3.62 10.73 -34.16
N CYS A 45 3.88 12.04 -34.27
CA CYS A 45 3.41 13.03 -33.31
C CYS A 45 1.88 13.17 -33.22
N ASP A 46 1.16 12.58 -34.18
CA ASP A 46 -0.31 12.54 -34.24
C ASP A 46 -0.89 11.16 -33.88
N THR A 47 -0.07 10.22 -33.39
CA THR A 47 -0.54 8.90 -32.94
C THR A 47 -1.56 9.04 -31.80
N ASP A 48 -2.68 8.31 -31.89
CA ASP A 48 -3.73 8.33 -30.86
C ASP A 48 -3.25 7.73 -29.53
N ALA A 49 -3.70 8.34 -28.42
CA ALA A 49 -3.34 7.91 -27.07
C ALA A 49 -3.90 6.51 -26.72
N GLU A 50 -5.01 6.12 -27.35
CA GLU A 50 -5.62 4.78 -27.19
C GLU A 50 -4.71 3.68 -27.72
N THR A 51 -4.31 3.79 -28.99
CA THR A 51 -3.35 2.89 -29.63
C THR A 51 -2.06 2.79 -28.84
N LEU A 52 -1.58 3.92 -28.31
CA LEU A 52 -0.36 3.95 -27.49
C LEU A 52 -0.55 3.20 -26.17
N TYR A 53 -1.69 3.36 -25.49
CA TYR A 53 -1.99 2.64 -24.25
C TYR A 53 -2.16 1.14 -24.48
N GLU A 54 -2.79 0.72 -25.59
CA GLU A 54 -2.89 -0.68 -26.00
C GLU A 54 -1.51 -1.27 -26.30
N LEU A 55 -0.62 -0.53 -26.95
CA LEU A 55 0.77 -0.95 -27.14
C LEU A 55 1.46 -1.23 -25.80
N LEU A 56 1.36 -0.29 -24.85
CA LEU A 56 1.99 -0.43 -23.53
C LEU A 56 1.45 -1.65 -22.77
N THR A 57 0.13 -1.87 -22.78
CA THR A 57 -0.52 -2.89 -21.95
C THR A 57 -0.62 -4.26 -22.63
N GLN A 58 -1.04 -4.32 -23.89
CA GLN A 58 -1.28 -5.58 -24.61
C GLN A 58 -0.02 -6.13 -25.28
N HIS A 59 0.79 -5.27 -25.91
CA HIS A 59 1.97 -5.72 -26.67
C HIS A 59 3.25 -5.76 -25.83
N TRP A 60 3.44 -4.79 -24.92
CA TRP A 60 4.57 -4.78 -24.00
C TRP A 60 4.26 -5.44 -22.65
N HIS A 61 3.02 -5.92 -22.46
CA HIS A 61 2.56 -6.64 -21.28
C HIS A 61 2.79 -5.89 -19.97
N LEU A 62 2.71 -4.55 -20.01
CA LEU A 62 2.79 -3.73 -18.80
C LEU A 62 1.48 -3.85 -18.03
N LYS A 63 1.59 -4.22 -16.75
CA LYS A 63 0.47 -4.15 -15.82
C LYS A 63 -0.06 -2.71 -15.75
N THR A 64 -1.39 -2.57 -15.66
CA THR A 64 -2.03 -1.27 -15.49
C THR A 64 -1.54 -0.60 -14.20
N PRO A 65 -1.10 0.68 -14.26
CA PRO A 65 -0.50 1.33 -13.10
C PRO A 65 -1.57 1.75 -12.09
N ASN A 66 -1.25 1.65 -10.79
CA ASN A 66 -2.11 2.21 -9.74
C ASN A 66 -1.92 3.73 -9.56
N LEU A 67 -0.84 4.28 -10.13
CA LEU A 67 -0.46 5.68 -10.06
C LEU A 67 0.45 5.99 -11.26
N VAL A 68 0.36 7.19 -11.83
CA VAL A 68 1.35 7.69 -12.79
C VAL A 68 2.06 8.91 -12.21
N ILE A 69 3.38 8.89 -12.23
CA ILE A 69 4.23 10.01 -11.81
C ILE A 69 4.86 10.60 -13.06
N SER A 70 4.37 11.75 -13.49
CA SER A 70 4.89 12.50 -14.63
C SER A 70 5.97 13.47 -14.16
N VAL A 71 7.24 13.17 -14.43
CA VAL A 71 8.36 13.98 -14.00
C VAL A 71 8.77 14.97 -15.09
N THR A 72 8.78 16.26 -14.74
CA THR A 72 9.18 17.34 -15.63
C THR A 72 10.24 18.22 -14.95
N GLY A 73 11.20 18.73 -15.70
CA GLY A 73 12.24 19.57 -15.12
C GLY A 73 13.29 20.05 -16.11
N GLY A 74 14.39 20.55 -15.57
CA GLY A 74 15.48 21.11 -16.36
C GLY A 74 16.24 20.06 -17.19
N ALA A 75 16.27 20.26 -18.51
CA ALA A 75 17.04 19.44 -19.46
C ALA A 75 18.54 19.78 -19.49
N LYS A 76 18.99 20.85 -18.81
CA LYS A 76 20.41 21.21 -18.72
C LYS A 76 21.07 20.42 -17.60
N ASN A 77 22.29 19.94 -17.84
CA ASN A 77 23.09 19.28 -16.80
C ASN A 77 23.39 20.25 -15.64
N PHE A 78 23.18 19.78 -14.42
CA PHE A 78 23.46 20.49 -13.18
C PHE A 78 24.02 19.51 -12.15
N ALA A 79 24.82 19.96 -11.19
CA ALA A 79 25.31 19.08 -10.13
C ALA A 79 24.16 18.73 -9.16
N LEU A 80 23.81 17.44 -9.08
CA LEU A 80 22.77 16.96 -8.16
C LEU A 80 23.23 17.08 -6.71
N LYS A 81 22.56 17.93 -5.92
CA LYS A 81 22.78 18.02 -4.47
C LYS A 81 22.38 16.69 -3.78
N PRO A 82 23.08 16.22 -2.73
CA PRO A 82 22.75 14.95 -2.05
C PRO A 82 21.30 14.87 -1.55
N ARG A 83 20.76 15.96 -1.00
CA ARG A 83 19.36 16.03 -0.55
C ARG A 83 18.35 15.81 -1.69
N MET A 84 18.67 16.31 -2.88
CA MET A 84 17.83 16.13 -4.06
C MET A 84 17.87 14.69 -4.57
N ARG A 85 19.04 14.03 -4.49
CA ARG A 85 19.15 12.59 -4.76
C ARG A 85 18.23 11.78 -3.84
N LYS A 86 18.16 12.15 -2.54
CA LYS A 86 17.27 11.51 -1.57
C LYS A 86 15.78 11.61 -1.97
N ILE A 87 15.34 12.78 -2.46
CA ILE A 87 13.98 12.98 -2.97
C ILE A 87 13.69 12.03 -4.13
N PHE A 88 14.58 11.93 -5.12
CA PHE A 88 14.40 11.01 -6.25
C PHE A 88 14.44 9.55 -5.81
N SER A 89 15.35 9.16 -4.92
CA SER A 89 15.38 7.81 -4.35
C SER A 89 14.04 7.46 -3.70
N ARG A 90 13.41 8.41 -3.02
CA ARG A 90 12.09 8.22 -2.43
C ARG A 90 10.97 8.17 -3.47
N LEU A 91 11.03 9.00 -4.51
CA LEU A 91 10.08 8.97 -5.62
C LEU A 91 10.08 7.60 -6.31
N ILE A 92 11.27 7.05 -6.59
CA ILE A 92 11.43 5.72 -7.18
C ILE A 92 10.93 4.62 -6.23
N TYR A 93 11.19 4.76 -4.93
CA TYR A 93 10.65 3.84 -3.92
C TYR A 93 9.10 3.83 -3.92
N ILE A 94 8.47 5.00 -4.00
CA ILE A 94 7.00 5.13 -4.06
C ILE A 94 6.47 4.49 -5.34
N ALA A 95 7.16 4.71 -6.48
CA ALA A 95 6.75 4.12 -7.73
C ALA A 95 6.82 2.59 -7.69
N GLN A 96 7.88 2.04 -7.09
CA GLN A 96 8.01 0.60 -6.91
C GLN A 96 6.94 0.04 -5.97
N SER A 97 6.75 0.64 -4.78
CA SER A 97 5.84 0.11 -3.76
C SER A 97 4.36 0.20 -4.15
N LYS A 98 3.98 1.18 -4.97
CA LYS A 98 2.60 1.37 -5.43
C LYS A 98 2.33 0.73 -6.81
N GLY A 99 3.34 0.18 -7.49
CA GLY A 99 3.18 -0.27 -8.88
C GLY A 99 2.85 0.89 -9.84
N ALA A 100 3.56 2.02 -9.68
CA ALA A 100 3.36 3.23 -10.47
C ALA A 100 4.22 3.24 -11.74
N TRP A 101 3.73 3.90 -12.79
CA TRP A 101 4.55 4.25 -13.95
C TRP A 101 5.23 5.60 -13.75
N ILE A 102 6.49 5.68 -14.17
CA ILE A 102 7.23 6.94 -14.22
C ILE A 102 7.32 7.40 -15.67
N LEU A 103 6.72 8.55 -15.97
CA LEU A 103 6.84 9.20 -17.27
C LEU A 103 7.86 10.34 -17.17
N THR A 104 8.87 10.33 -18.01
CA THR A 104 9.91 11.38 -18.00
C THR A 104 10.47 11.60 -19.40
N GLY A 105 11.40 12.54 -19.57
CA GLY A 105 12.13 12.69 -20.82
C GLY A 105 13.10 11.51 -21.02
N GLY A 106 13.15 10.92 -22.20
CA GLY A 106 13.98 9.73 -22.48
C GLY A 106 15.48 10.00 -22.72
N THR A 107 15.97 11.20 -22.39
CA THR A 107 17.33 11.66 -22.73
C THR A 107 18.29 11.61 -21.55
N HIS A 108 19.59 11.35 -21.80
CA HIS A 108 20.63 11.29 -20.77
C HIS A 108 21.15 12.68 -20.31
N TYR A 109 20.24 13.64 -20.11
CA TYR A 109 20.58 15.01 -19.68
C TYR A 109 19.70 15.50 -18.53
N GLY A 110 20.29 16.34 -17.69
CA GLY A 110 19.61 17.03 -16.60
C GLY A 110 18.93 16.07 -15.64
N LEU A 111 17.66 16.36 -15.31
CA LEU A 111 16.85 15.57 -14.38
C LEU A 111 16.66 14.12 -14.83
N MET A 112 16.45 13.90 -16.13
CA MET A 112 16.14 12.60 -16.70
C MET A 112 17.26 11.57 -16.48
N LYS A 113 18.51 12.01 -16.63
CA LYS A 113 19.70 11.23 -16.27
C LYS A 113 19.69 10.77 -14.82
N TYR A 114 19.38 11.68 -13.89
CA TYR A 114 19.41 11.37 -12.45
C TYR A 114 18.29 10.41 -12.05
N ILE A 115 17.10 10.54 -12.65
CA ILE A 115 16.02 9.57 -12.47
C ILE A 115 16.49 8.19 -12.94
N GLY A 116 17.10 8.12 -14.11
CA GLY A 116 17.68 6.88 -14.63
C GLY A 116 18.72 6.25 -13.70
N GLU A 117 19.68 7.05 -13.20
CA GLU A 117 20.68 6.59 -12.24
C GLU A 117 20.03 6.00 -10.97
N VAL A 118 19.02 6.67 -10.42
CA VAL A 118 18.34 6.21 -9.20
C VAL A 118 17.49 4.97 -9.45
N VAL A 119 16.85 4.84 -10.63
CA VAL A 119 16.16 3.61 -11.04
C VAL A 119 17.16 2.44 -11.06
N ARG A 120 18.32 2.62 -11.68
CA ARG A 120 19.39 1.62 -11.72
C ARG A 120 19.87 1.23 -10.32
N ASP A 121 20.17 2.21 -9.47
CA ASP A 121 20.70 1.95 -8.13
C ASP A 121 19.69 1.13 -7.30
N ASN A 122 18.39 1.37 -7.47
CA ASN A 122 17.33 0.57 -6.83
C ASN A 122 17.22 -0.85 -7.41
N THR A 123 17.30 -1.03 -8.74
CA THR A 123 17.25 -2.37 -9.36
C THR A 123 18.44 -3.24 -8.95
N ILE A 124 19.63 -2.65 -8.81
CA ILE A 124 20.83 -3.39 -8.38
C ILE A 124 20.74 -3.75 -6.89
N SER A 125 20.17 -2.85 -6.08
CA SER A 125 20.16 -3.04 -4.63
C SER A 125 19.05 -3.96 -4.12
N ARG A 126 18.02 -4.26 -4.94
CA ARG A 126 16.82 -5.00 -4.51
C ARG A 126 16.43 -6.10 -5.50
N ASN A 127 16.56 -7.36 -5.06
CA ASN A 127 16.05 -8.55 -5.76
C ASN A 127 14.53 -8.69 -5.58
N SER A 128 13.75 -7.65 -5.88
CA SER A 128 12.29 -7.71 -5.86
C SER A 128 11.73 -8.14 -7.21
N GLU A 129 10.70 -8.99 -7.22
CA GLU A 129 10.02 -9.47 -8.44
C GLU A 129 9.32 -8.34 -9.22
N GLU A 130 9.05 -7.18 -8.60
CA GLU A 130 8.40 -6.04 -9.24
C GLU A 130 9.43 -5.05 -9.80
N ASN A 131 9.65 -5.14 -11.11
CA ASN A 131 10.47 -4.21 -11.88
C ASN A 131 9.79 -2.85 -12.02
N ILE A 132 10.57 -1.79 -11.83
CA ILE A 132 10.12 -0.41 -11.96
C ILE A 132 9.87 -0.07 -13.43
N VAL A 133 8.69 0.44 -13.76
CA VAL A 133 8.34 0.85 -15.12
C VAL A 133 8.68 2.34 -15.32
N ALA A 134 9.81 2.61 -15.97
CA ALA A 134 10.24 3.94 -16.36
C ALA A 134 10.12 4.10 -17.89
N ILE A 135 9.21 4.97 -18.32
CA ILE A 135 8.91 5.25 -19.73
C ILE A 135 9.47 6.63 -20.08
N GLY A 136 10.48 6.65 -20.96
CA GLY A 136 11.09 7.86 -21.48
C GLY A 136 10.46 8.28 -22.79
N ILE A 137 9.98 9.52 -22.88
CA ILE A 137 9.44 10.09 -24.12
C ILE A 137 10.45 11.11 -24.66
N ALA A 138 10.88 10.98 -25.92
CA ALA A 138 11.88 11.85 -26.53
C ALA A 138 11.53 12.17 -27.99
N ALA A 139 11.94 13.35 -28.48
CA ALA A 139 11.80 13.70 -29.88
C ALA A 139 12.82 12.95 -30.75
N TRP A 140 12.36 12.15 -31.72
CA TRP A 140 13.19 11.45 -32.71
C TRP A 140 14.12 12.39 -33.48
N GLY A 141 13.65 13.60 -33.77
CA GLY A 141 14.42 14.68 -34.42
C GLY A 141 15.68 15.11 -33.66
N MET A 142 15.69 14.88 -32.34
CA MET A 142 16.76 15.27 -31.42
C MET A 142 17.64 14.10 -30.99
N VAL A 143 17.38 12.86 -31.40
CA VAL A 143 18.16 11.69 -30.97
C VAL A 143 19.46 11.58 -31.76
N SER A 144 20.60 11.56 -31.05
CA SER A 144 21.92 11.27 -31.62
C SER A 144 22.03 9.78 -31.98
N ASN A 145 22.79 9.44 -33.03
CA ASN A 145 22.99 8.07 -33.53
C ASN A 145 21.69 7.31 -33.82
N ARG A 146 20.60 8.02 -34.16
CA ARG A 146 19.28 7.41 -34.41
C ARG A 146 19.25 6.43 -35.59
N ASP A 147 20.19 6.54 -36.52
CA ASP A 147 20.26 5.67 -37.70
C ASP A 147 20.52 4.20 -37.30
N THR A 148 21.13 3.95 -36.14
CA THR A 148 21.32 2.57 -35.62
C THR A 148 20.03 1.94 -35.09
N LEU A 149 19.00 2.76 -34.87
CA LEU A 149 17.68 2.33 -34.42
C LEU A 149 16.73 2.03 -35.59
N VAL A 150 17.12 2.34 -36.83
CA VAL A 150 16.32 2.03 -38.01
C VAL A 150 16.62 0.61 -38.45
N ARG A 151 15.58 -0.19 -38.72
CA ARG A 151 15.73 -1.57 -39.18
C ARG A 151 16.19 -1.58 -40.64
N ASN A 152 17.27 -2.31 -40.90
CA ASN A 152 17.61 -2.69 -42.27
C ASN A 152 16.69 -3.83 -42.70
N CYS A 153 16.02 -3.65 -43.85
CA CYS A 153 14.75 -4.27 -44.23
C CYS A 153 14.76 -5.80 -44.48
N ASP A 154 15.89 -6.49 -44.29
CA ASP A 154 16.07 -7.86 -44.84
C ASP A 154 15.96 -9.00 -43.80
N ALA A 155 15.84 -8.71 -42.51
CA ALA A 155 15.81 -9.76 -41.48
C ALA A 155 14.40 -9.98 -40.93
N GLU A 156 13.65 -10.98 -41.42
CA GLU A 156 12.39 -11.44 -40.81
C GLU A 156 12.65 -12.02 -39.41
N GLY A 157 12.67 -11.17 -38.39
CA GLY A 157 12.94 -11.59 -37.01
C GLY A 157 12.83 -10.47 -35.98
N TYR A 158 13.05 -10.85 -34.72
CA TYR A 158 13.13 -9.94 -33.57
C TYR A 158 14.27 -8.93 -33.74
N PHE A 159 13.93 -7.63 -33.86
CA PHE A 159 14.93 -6.59 -34.05
C PHE A 159 15.49 -6.11 -32.70
N SER A 160 16.80 -6.24 -32.52
CA SER A 160 17.55 -5.73 -31.37
C SER A 160 18.58 -4.71 -31.87
N ALA A 161 18.27 -3.43 -31.71
CA ALA A 161 19.14 -2.35 -32.12
C ALA A 161 20.30 -2.16 -31.14
N GLN A 162 21.52 -2.02 -31.65
CA GLN A 162 22.69 -1.65 -30.84
C GLN A 162 22.83 -0.13 -30.84
N TYR A 163 22.74 0.47 -29.67
CA TYR A 163 22.83 1.92 -29.50
C TYR A 163 24.09 2.30 -28.75
N ILE A 164 24.89 3.15 -29.39
CA ILE A 164 26.14 3.66 -28.84
C ILE A 164 25.89 5.03 -28.25
N MET A 165 26.09 5.15 -26.94
CA MET A 165 26.06 6.43 -26.23
C MET A 165 27.38 7.16 -26.49
N ASP A 166 27.41 7.95 -27.55
CA ASP A 166 28.57 8.74 -27.93
C ASP A 166 28.33 10.24 -27.65
N ASP A 167 29.17 10.83 -26.80
CA ASP A 167 29.19 12.27 -26.44
C ASP A 167 30.37 13.01 -27.11
N PHE A 168 31.13 12.35 -28.01
CA PHE A 168 32.34 12.90 -28.63
C PHE A 168 32.04 13.98 -29.70
N LYS A 169 30.82 14.03 -30.23
CA LYS A 169 30.38 15.09 -31.15
C LYS A 169 29.80 16.24 -30.35
N ARG A 170 30.28 17.48 -30.57
CA ARG A 170 29.63 18.73 -30.12
C ARG A 170 28.32 18.99 -30.91
N ASP A 171 27.47 17.99 -31.03
CA ASP A 171 26.21 18.05 -31.74
C ASP A 171 25.12 18.58 -30.79
N PRO A 172 24.22 19.50 -31.20
CA PRO A 172 23.06 19.91 -30.39
C PRO A 172 22.05 18.78 -30.08
N LEU A 173 22.27 17.56 -30.59
CA LEU A 173 21.42 16.38 -30.36
C LEU A 173 21.61 15.77 -28.97
N TYR A 174 20.62 14.97 -28.55
CA TYR A 174 20.57 14.30 -27.27
C TYR A 174 20.80 12.79 -27.39
N ILE A 175 21.60 12.25 -26.47
CA ILE A 175 21.78 10.83 -26.22
C ILE A 175 20.58 10.28 -25.44
N LEU A 176 20.13 9.08 -25.79
CA LEU A 176 19.10 8.35 -25.04
C LEU A 176 19.62 7.82 -23.70
N ASP A 177 18.79 7.85 -22.67
CA ASP A 177 19.17 7.33 -21.36
C ASP A 177 19.00 5.81 -21.28
N ASN A 178 20.04 5.13 -20.81
CA ASN A 178 20.12 3.66 -20.77
C ASN A 178 19.45 2.99 -19.56
N ASN A 179 18.88 3.77 -18.64
CA ASN A 179 18.24 3.26 -17.43
C ASN A 179 16.71 3.29 -17.50
N HIS A 180 16.15 3.78 -18.62
CA HIS A 180 14.73 3.67 -18.90
C HIS A 180 14.40 2.27 -19.42
N THR A 181 13.25 1.76 -19.00
CA THR A 181 12.76 0.43 -19.43
C THR A 181 12.16 0.47 -20.83
N HIS A 182 11.46 1.57 -21.14
CA HIS A 182 10.72 1.75 -22.38
C HIS A 182 10.98 3.16 -22.92
N LEU A 183 11.13 3.28 -24.24
CA LEU A 183 11.40 4.54 -24.93
C LEU A 183 10.39 4.79 -26.04
N LEU A 184 9.68 5.92 -25.95
CA LEU A 184 8.75 6.40 -26.97
C LEU A 184 9.41 7.54 -27.74
N LEU A 185 9.71 7.31 -29.02
CA LEU A 185 10.44 8.26 -29.85
C LEU A 185 9.46 8.96 -30.81
N VAL A 186 9.15 10.23 -30.53
CA VAL A 186 8.11 10.99 -31.23
C VAL A 186 8.68 11.73 -32.43
N ASP A 187 8.10 11.50 -33.60
CA ASP A 187 8.56 12.04 -34.88
C ASP A 187 7.50 12.94 -35.52
N ASN A 188 7.91 14.12 -35.98
CA ASN A 188 7.11 15.03 -36.81
C ASN A 188 7.80 15.35 -38.15
N GLY A 189 8.87 14.64 -38.50
CA GLY A 189 9.69 14.88 -39.69
C GLY A 189 10.74 15.98 -39.53
N CYS A 190 10.79 16.69 -38.41
CA CYS A 190 11.84 17.69 -38.14
C CYS A 190 13.16 17.04 -37.69
N HIS A 191 14.27 17.74 -37.95
CA HIS A 191 15.57 17.45 -37.36
C HIS A 191 16.05 18.64 -36.53
N GLY A 192 16.60 18.41 -35.34
CA GLY A 192 17.14 19.48 -34.48
C GLY A 192 16.09 20.37 -33.80
N HIS A 193 14.80 20.01 -33.87
CA HIS A 193 13.73 20.74 -33.18
C HIS A 193 13.28 20.02 -31.89
N PRO A 194 13.48 20.62 -30.70
CA PRO A 194 12.98 20.06 -29.45
C PRO A 194 11.46 20.25 -29.32
N THR A 195 10.84 19.60 -28.33
CA THR A 195 9.44 19.80 -27.85
C THR A 195 8.31 19.13 -28.65
N VAL A 196 8.64 18.36 -29.68
CA VAL A 196 7.65 17.61 -30.48
C VAL A 196 6.86 16.61 -29.61
N GLU A 197 7.53 16.05 -28.60
CA GLU A 197 7.01 15.04 -27.69
C GLU A 197 5.94 15.57 -26.71
N ALA A 198 5.90 16.89 -26.45
CA ALA A 198 5.06 17.46 -25.41
C ALA A 198 3.56 17.25 -25.69
N LYS A 199 3.13 17.35 -26.95
CA LYS A 199 1.73 17.15 -27.34
C LYS A 199 1.28 15.71 -27.05
N LEU A 200 2.05 14.73 -27.54
CA LEU A 200 1.74 13.31 -27.37
C LEU A 200 1.76 12.93 -25.88
N ARG A 201 2.74 13.42 -25.12
CA ARG A 201 2.82 13.20 -23.67
C ARG A 201 1.55 13.68 -22.94
N ASN A 202 1.10 14.90 -23.22
CA ASN A 202 -0.10 15.45 -22.58
C ASN A 202 -1.37 14.67 -22.95
N GLN A 203 -1.48 14.22 -24.21
CA GLN A 203 -2.61 13.39 -24.66
C GLN A 203 -2.60 12.02 -23.98
N LEU A 204 -1.43 11.39 -23.85
CA LEU A 204 -1.27 10.12 -23.15
C LEU A 204 -1.59 10.23 -21.67
N GLU A 205 -1.05 11.25 -20.98
CA GLU A 205 -1.35 11.49 -19.57
C GLU A 205 -2.85 11.68 -19.34
N LYS A 206 -3.50 12.53 -20.14
CA LYS A 206 -4.95 12.74 -20.04
C LYS A 206 -5.74 11.46 -20.31
N TYR A 207 -5.35 10.68 -21.31
CA TYR A 207 -6.04 9.44 -21.63
C TYR A 207 -5.90 8.41 -20.49
N ILE A 208 -4.71 8.27 -19.91
CA ILE A 208 -4.49 7.36 -18.78
C ILE A 208 -5.29 7.81 -17.55
N SER A 209 -5.38 9.12 -17.29
CA SER A 209 -6.13 9.63 -16.14
C SER A 209 -7.64 9.43 -16.23
N GLU A 210 -8.17 9.12 -17.41
CA GLU A 210 -9.60 8.83 -17.62
C GLU A 210 -9.92 7.33 -17.51
N ARG A 211 -8.89 6.46 -17.44
CA ARG A 211 -9.07 5.00 -17.35
C ARG A 211 -9.36 4.57 -15.92
N THR A 212 -10.26 3.60 -15.77
CA THR A 212 -10.63 3.00 -14.47
C THR A 212 -9.87 1.71 -14.22
N ILE A 213 -9.43 1.51 -12.98
CA ILE A 213 -8.74 0.26 -12.61
C ILE A 213 -9.79 -0.78 -12.19
N GLN A 214 -10.02 -1.77 -13.05
CA GLN A 214 -11.03 -2.83 -12.85
C GLN A 214 -10.80 -3.63 -11.57
N ASP A 215 -9.55 -3.88 -11.20
CA ASP A 215 -9.17 -4.65 -10.00
C ASP A 215 -8.90 -3.77 -8.76
N SER A 216 -9.16 -2.45 -8.82
CA SER A 216 -8.90 -1.57 -7.68
C SER A 216 -10.06 -1.53 -6.70
N ASN A 217 -9.75 -1.64 -5.40
CA ASN A 217 -10.73 -1.51 -4.33
C ASN A 217 -11.37 -0.10 -4.26
N TYR A 218 -10.78 0.90 -4.91
CA TYR A 218 -11.35 2.26 -4.98
C TYR A 218 -12.22 2.50 -6.22
N GLY A 219 -12.22 1.59 -7.20
CA GLY A 219 -13.07 1.65 -8.40
C GLY A 219 -12.92 2.91 -9.26
N GLY A 220 -11.87 3.69 -9.01
CA GLY A 220 -11.72 5.03 -9.55
C GLY A 220 -10.78 5.11 -10.75
N LYS A 221 -10.63 6.34 -11.22
CA LYS A 221 -9.70 6.70 -12.29
C LYS A 221 -8.25 6.60 -11.84
N ILE A 222 -7.35 6.24 -12.74
CA ILE A 222 -5.91 6.17 -12.45
C ILE A 222 -5.40 7.57 -12.04
N PRO A 223 -4.91 7.75 -10.80
CA PRO A 223 -4.37 9.01 -10.36
C PRO A 223 -3.07 9.32 -11.09
N ILE A 224 -2.90 10.59 -11.48
CA ILE A 224 -1.67 11.10 -12.08
C ILE A 224 -1.21 12.30 -11.26
N VAL A 225 0.09 12.37 -11.00
CA VAL A 225 0.74 13.53 -10.38
C VAL A 225 1.88 14.02 -11.26
N CYS A 226 1.96 15.33 -11.46
CA CYS A 226 3.09 15.97 -12.11
C CYS A 226 4.12 16.36 -11.05
N PHE A 227 5.35 15.87 -11.17
CA PHE A 227 6.45 16.19 -10.27
C PHE A 227 7.42 17.12 -11.00
N ALA A 228 7.52 18.37 -10.55
CA ALA A 228 8.29 19.42 -11.19
C ALA A 228 9.52 19.82 -10.38
N GLN A 229 10.69 19.83 -11.03
CA GLN A 229 11.96 20.21 -10.42
C GLN A 229 12.79 21.12 -11.32
N GLY A 230 13.23 22.26 -10.78
CA GLY A 230 13.94 23.27 -11.54
C GLY A 230 13.17 23.69 -12.80
N GLY A 231 13.91 23.98 -13.87
CA GLY A 231 13.34 24.09 -15.22
C GLY A 231 13.17 25.52 -15.76
N GLY A 232 12.80 25.58 -17.04
CA GLY A 232 12.64 26.82 -17.79
C GLY A 232 11.26 26.93 -18.45
N LYS A 233 11.23 27.52 -19.66
CA LYS A 233 10.01 27.73 -20.45
C LYS A 233 9.16 26.47 -20.61
N GLU A 234 9.80 25.38 -21.02
CA GLU A 234 9.10 24.11 -21.30
C GLU A 234 8.53 23.48 -20.04
N THR A 235 9.25 23.57 -18.92
CA THR A 235 8.76 23.10 -17.61
C THR A 235 7.56 23.92 -17.15
N LEU A 236 7.61 25.25 -17.29
CA LEU A 236 6.48 26.13 -16.97
C LEU A 236 5.24 25.79 -17.80
N LYS A 237 5.43 25.59 -19.10
CA LYS A 237 4.36 25.24 -20.04
C LYS A 237 3.77 23.86 -19.72
N ALA A 238 4.61 22.88 -19.36
CA ALA A 238 4.19 21.55 -18.93
C ALA A 238 3.32 21.65 -17.67
N ILE A 239 3.78 22.34 -16.62
CA ILE A 239 3.02 22.54 -15.37
C ILE A 239 1.66 23.20 -15.66
N ASN A 240 1.64 24.28 -16.45
CA ASN A 240 0.39 24.95 -16.81
C ASN A 240 -0.58 24.01 -17.56
N THR A 241 -0.06 23.15 -18.44
CA THR A 241 -0.88 22.20 -19.20
C THR A 241 -1.42 21.07 -18.31
N SER A 242 -0.61 20.58 -17.37
CA SER A 242 -1.02 19.58 -16.38
C SER A 242 -2.15 20.14 -15.49
N ILE A 243 -2.02 21.37 -14.98
CA ILE A 243 -3.04 22.01 -14.14
C ILE A 243 -4.34 22.24 -14.91
N LYS A 244 -4.26 22.72 -16.16
CA LYS A 244 -5.45 22.83 -17.05
C LYS A 244 -6.15 21.49 -17.29
N SER A 245 -5.41 20.39 -17.23
CA SER A 245 -5.94 19.03 -17.34
C SER A 245 -6.40 18.46 -15.99
N LYS A 246 -6.48 19.29 -14.94
CA LYS A 246 -6.82 18.91 -13.55
C LYS A 246 -5.86 17.89 -12.93
N ILE A 247 -4.60 17.87 -13.37
CA ILE A 247 -3.55 17.01 -12.81
C ILE A 247 -2.81 17.79 -11.72
N PRO A 248 -2.77 17.31 -10.46
CA PRO A 248 -2.02 17.96 -9.39
C PRO A 248 -0.52 18.01 -9.67
N CYS A 249 0.11 19.11 -9.28
CA CYS A 249 1.52 19.39 -9.50
C CYS A 249 2.25 19.57 -8.17
N VAL A 250 3.29 18.76 -7.96
CA VAL A 250 4.20 18.84 -6.82
C VAL A 250 5.47 19.54 -7.26
N VAL A 251 5.80 20.67 -6.62
CA VAL A 251 6.96 21.52 -6.96
C VAL A 251 7.99 21.46 -5.83
N VAL A 252 9.26 21.26 -6.17
CA VAL A 252 10.35 21.21 -5.19
C VAL A 252 11.00 22.58 -5.02
N GLU A 253 10.79 23.21 -3.87
CA GLU A 253 11.45 24.45 -3.47
C GLU A 253 12.92 24.22 -3.07
N GLY A 254 13.80 25.15 -3.44
CA GLY A 254 15.24 25.06 -3.27
C GLY A 254 15.94 24.32 -4.41
N SER A 255 15.18 23.92 -5.44
CA SER A 255 15.68 23.27 -6.65
C SER A 255 16.13 24.26 -7.73
N GLY A 256 15.77 25.54 -7.59
CA GLY A 256 16.18 26.63 -8.48
C GLY A 256 15.19 26.95 -9.60
N GLN A 257 15.46 28.03 -10.33
CA GLN A 257 14.77 28.42 -11.57
C GLN A 257 13.25 28.60 -11.38
N ILE A 258 12.42 28.05 -12.28
CA ILE A 258 10.97 28.28 -12.25
C ILE A 258 10.28 27.63 -11.03
N ALA A 259 10.82 26.53 -10.51
CA ALA A 259 10.25 25.86 -9.35
C ALA A 259 10.25 26.77 -8.10
N ASP A 260 11.35 27.47 -7.84
CA ASP A 260 11.45 28.41 -6.73
C ASP A 260 10.59 29.67 -6.95
N VAL A 261 10.43 30.10 -8.20
CA VAL A 261 9.49 31.19 -8.54
C VAL A 261 8.07 30.80 -8.14
N ILE A 262 7.61 29.62 -8.56
CA ILE A 262 6.27 29.12 -8.23
C ILE A 262 6.12 28.98 -6.72
N ALA A 263 7.07 28.33 -6.04
CA ALA A 263 7.05 28.17 -4.58
C ALA A 263 6.92 29.52 -3.87
N SER A 264 7.71 30.51 -4.27
CA SER A 264 7.69 31.85 -3.66
C SER A 264 6.42 32.66 -3.94
N LEU A 265 5.66 32.30 -4.98
CA LEU A 265 4.39 32.94 -5.33
C LEU A 265 3.20 32.27 -4.63
N VAL A 266 3.30 30.97 -4.33
CA VAL A 266 2.28 30.25 -3.55
C VAL A 266 2.23 30.76 -2.10
N GLU A 267 3.34 31.23 -1.54
CA GLU A 267 3.38 31.83 -0.20
C GLU A 267 2.76 33.23 -0.11
N VAL A 268 2.42 33.88 -1.23
CA VAL A 268 1.85 35.23 -1.24
C VAL A 268 0.33 35.14 -1.19
N GLU A 269 -0.27 35.57 -0.07
CA GLU A 269 -1.72 35.55 0.15
C GLU A 269 -2.48 36.69 -0.60
N ASP A 270 -1.77 37.74 -1.04
CA ASP A 270 -2.35 38.94 -1.66
C ASP A 270 -2.63 38.80 -3.17
N ALA A 271 -3.53 39.66 -3.68
CA ALA A 271 -3.90 39.73 -5.09
C ALA A 271 -2.67 39.90 -6.02
N LEU A 272 -2.46 38.90 -6.87
CA LEU A 272 -1.26 38.76 -7.69
C LEU A 272 -1.22 39.77 -8.85
N THR A 273 -0.52 40.89 -8.65
CA THR A 273 -0.26 41.87 -9.72
C THR A 273 0.85 41.40 -10.66
N SER A 274 0.81 41.79 -11.93
CA SER A 274 1.86 41.44 -12.92
C SER A 274 3.25 41.94 -12.49
N SER A 275 3.31 43.04 -11.72
CA SER A 275 4.55 43.60 -11.18
C SER A 275 5.20 42.68 -10.15
N VAL A 276 4.44 42.08 -9.24
CA VAL A 276 4.98 41.15 -8.21
C VAL A 276 5.54 39.89 -8.87
N VAL A 277 4.84 39.34 -9.87
CA VAL A 277 5.34 38.18 -10.62
C VAL A 277 6.62 38.52 -11.36
N LYS A 278 6.67 39.68 -12.02
CA LYS A 278 7.86 40.15 -12.74
C LYS A 278 9.05 40.36 -11.78
N GLU A 279 8.81 40.92 -10.59
CA GLU A 279 9.83 41.08 -9.56
C GLU A 279 10.42 39.73 -9.11
N LYS A 280 9.57 38.76 -8.78
CA LYS A 280 10.00 37.41 -8.38
C LYS A 280 10.76 36.71 -9.52
N LEU A 281 10.28 36.81 -10.76
CA LEU A 281 10.98 36.30 -11.93
C LEU A 281 12.38 36.91 -12.08
N VAL A 282 12.51 38.23 -11.93
CA VAL A 282 13.82 38.92 -12.00
C VAL A 282 14.72 38.50 -10.85
N ARG A 283 14.18 38.30 -9.64
CA ARG A 283 14.94 37.86 -8.46
C ARG A 283 15.55 36.47 -8.64
N PHE A 284 14.77 35.49 -9.09
CA PHE A 284 15.22 34.10 -9.22
C PHE A 284 15.88 33.78 -10.57
N LEU A 285 15.52 34.51 -11.64
CA LEU A 285 15.98 34.27 -13.01
C LEU A 285 16.50 35.55 -13.70
N PRO A 286 17.40 36.34 -13.08
CA PRO A 286 17.81 37.65 -13.60
C PRO A 286 18.38 37.56 -15.02
N ARG A 287 19.30 36.60 -15.25
CA ARG A 287 19.96 36.43 -16.56
C ARG A 287 19.02 35.94 -17.67
N THR A 288 17.98 35.20 -17.32
CA THR A 288 17.01 34.67 -18.29
C THR A 288 16.03 35.75 -18.67
N VAL A 289 15.45 36.45 -17.69
CA VAL A 289 14.49 37.54 -17.93
C VAL A 289 15.12 38.68 -18.71
N SER A 290 16.38 39.07 -18.43
CA SER A 290 17.06 40.12 -19.20
C SER A 290 17.32 39.78 -20.67
N ARG A 291 17.25 38.51 -21.07
CA ARG A 291 17.46 38.04 -22.45
C ARG A 291 16.17 37.72 -23.18
N LEU A 292 15.05 37.62 -22.46
CA LEU A 292 13.76 37.25 -23.03
C LEU A 292 13.11 38.48 -23.68
N PRO A 293 12.44 38.32 -24.83
CA PRO A 293 11.55 39.35 -25.37
C PRO A 293 10.44 39.71 -24.37
N GLU A 294 9.93 40.94 -24.45
CA GLU A 294 8.82 41.38 -23.58
C GLU A 294 7.57 40.52 -23.79
N GLU A 295 7.21 40.18 -25.03
CA GLU A 295 6.08 39.29 -25.35
C GLU A 295 6.19 37.90 -24.69
N GLU A 296 7.40 37.34 -24.65
CA GLU A 296 7.63 36.05 -23.97
C GLU A 296 7.51 36.20 -22.45
N THR A 297 7.99 37.31 -21.91
CA THR A 297 7.90 37.59 -20.47
C THR A 297 6.44 37.75 -20.05
N GLU A 298 5.62 38.44 -20.84
CA GLU A 298 4.18 38.54 -20.61
C GLU A 298 3.49 37.18 -20.68
N SER A 299 3.91 36.32 -21.61
CA SER A 299 3.40 34.94 -21.71
C SER A 299 3.72 34.11 -20.46
N TRP A 300 4.93 34.24 -19.90
CA TRP A 300 5.30 33.56 -18.65
C TRP A 300 4.48 34.07 -17.47
N ILE A 301 4.28 35.39 -17.36
CA ILE A 301 3.46 36.00 -16.31
C ILE A 301 2.02 35.49 -16.42
N LYS A 302 1.47 35.41 -17.63
CA LYS A 302 0.14 34.85 -17.88
C LYS A 302 0.03 33.41 -17.40
N TRP A 303 0.98 32.53 -17.78
CA TRP A 303 0.98 31.14 -17.35
C TRP A 303 1.12 30.99 -15.84
N LEU A 304 1.96 31.80 -15.18
CA LEU A 304 2.10 31.78 -13.74
C LEU A 304 0.81 32.19 -13.01
N LYS A 305 0.09 33.19 -13.53
CA LYS A 305 -1.22 33.58 -13.00
C LYS A 305 -2.25 32.47 -13.14
N GLU A 306 -2.36 31.86 -14.32
CA GLU A 306 -3.26 30.72 -14.58
C GLU A 306 -2.96 29.54 -13.63
N ILE A 307 -1.68 29.28 -13.36
CA ILE A 307 -1.25 28.24 -12.41
C ILE A 307 -1.72 28.57 -10.99
N LEU A 308 -1.56 29.82 -10.55
CA LEU A 308 -1.88 30.26 -9.19
C LEU A 308 -3.39 30.43 -8.94
N GLU A 309 -4.19 30.69 -9.97
CA GLU A 309 -5.66 30.63 -9.90
C GLU A 309 -6.15 29.24 -9.43
N SER A 310 -5.41 28.19 -9.78
CA SER A 310 -5.67 26.80 -9.35
C SER A 310 -4.73 26.33 -8.25
N SER A 311 -4.50 27.17 -7.23
CA SER A 311 -3.58 26.90 -6.12
C SER A 311 -3.86 25.58 -5.39
N HIS A 312 -5.10 25.11 -5.37
CA HIS A 312 -5.49 23.82 -4.76
C HIS A 312 -4.86 22.59 -5.43
N LEU A 313 -4.43 22.69 -6.70
CA LEU A 313 -3.70 21.63 -7.42
C LEU A 313 -2.18 21.71 -7.25
N LEU A 314 -1.68 22.75 -6.58
CA LEU A 314 -0.25 22.93 -6.31
C LEU A 314 0.10 22.45 -4.91
N THR A 315 1.20 21.73 -4.81
CA THR A 315 1.79 21.35 -3.52
C THR A 315 3.29 21.61 -3.57
N VAL A 316 3.82 22.32 -2.58
CA VAL A 316 5.23 22.70 -2.52
C VAL A 316 5.95 21.83 -1.50
N ILE A 317 7.11 21.28 -1.87
CA ILE A 317 7.99 20.52 -0.97
C ILE A 317 9.27 21.33 -0.76
N LYS A 318 9.60 21.61 0.51
CA LYS A 318 10.86 22.24 0.90
C LYS A 318 12.01 21.24 0.86
N MET A 319 13.06 21.52 0.09
CA MET A 319 14.26 20.65 0.02
C MET A 319 14.98 20.53 1.37
N GLU A 320 14.83 21.52 2.26
CA GLU A 320 15.45 21.53 3.59
C GLU A 320 14.80 20.51 4.53
N GLU A 321 13.51 20.28 4.36
CA GLU A 321 12.71 19.35 5.15
C GLU A 321 12.71 17.95 4.56
N ALA A 322 13.55 17.61 3.57
CA ALA A 322 13.49 16.33 2.83
C ALA A 322 13.74 15.06 3.70
N GLY A 323 12.71 14.67 4.46
CA GLY A 323 12.57 13.43 5.22
C GLY A 323 11.91 12.33 4.38
N ASP A 324 11.97 11.11 4.89
CA ASP A 324 11.54 9.92 4.14
C ASP A 324 10.02 9.91 3.91
N GLU A 325 9.24 10.43 4.84
CA GLU A 325 7.78 10.45 4.74
C GLU A 325 7.25 11.62 3.90
N ILE A 326 7.99 12.72 3.81
CA ILE A 326 7.50 13.99 3.26
C ILE A 326 7.18 13.90 1.76
N VAL A 327 8.00 13.22 0.96
CA VAL A 327 7.71 13.06 -0.48
C VAL A 327 6.45 12.22 -0.70
N SER A 328 6.27 11.17 0.12
CA SER A 328 5.08 10.29 0.04
C SER A 328 3.83 11.04 0.47
N ASN A 329 3.92 11.77 1.58
CA ASN A 329 2.82 12.53 2.14
C ASN A 329 2.43 13.68 1.19
N ALA A 330 3.40 14.39 0.61
CA ALA A 330 3.13 15.46 -0.34
C ALA A 330 2.45 14.98 -1.64
N ILE A 331 2.89 13.84 -2.21
CA ILE A 331 2.21 13.25 -3.37
C ILE A 331 0.79 12.83 -3.01
N SER A 332 0.61 12.19 -1.86
CA SER A 332 -0.70 11.73 -1.40
C SER A 332 -1.64 12.90 -1.09
N TYR A 333 -1.11 13.97 -0.50
CA TYR A 333 -1.81 15.22 -0.22
C TYR A 333 -2.23 15.96 -1.48
N ALA A 334 -1.32 16.10 -2.45
CA ALA A 334 -1.61 16.73 -3.74
C ALA A 334 -2.74 16.00 -4.47
N LEU A 335 -2.71 14.67 -4.44
CA LEU A 335 -3.75 13.83 -5.03
C LEU A 335 -5.07 13.96 -4.25
N TYR A 336 -5.05 13.87 -2.92
CA TYR A 336 -6.21 14.10 -2.07
C TYR A 336 -6.91 15.44 -2.37
N LYS A 337 -6.15 16.55 -2.42
CA LYS A 337 -6.68 17.87 -2.76
C LYS A 337 -7.31 17.91 -4.14
N ALA A 338 -6.67 17.29 -5.14
CA ALA A 338 -7.21 17.23 -6.50
C ALA A 338 -8.51 16.41 -6.59
N PHE A 339 -8.65 15.34 -5.78
CA PHE A 339 -9.89 14.58 -5.71
C PHE A 339 -11.02 15.34 -5.01
N SER A 340 -10.71 16.26 -4.09
CA SER A 340 -11.69 17.05 -3.33
C SER A 340 -12.39 18.15 -4.14
N THR A 341 -11.75 18.68 -5.19
CA THR A 341 -12.29 19.81 -5.95
C THR A 341 -13.04 19.43 -7.22
N ASN A 342 -13.22 18.14 -7.52
CA ASN A 342 -14.12 17.73 -8.61
C ASN A 342 -15.57 17.94 -8.17
N GLU A 343 -16.10 19.10 -8.55
CA GLU A 343 -17.31 19.81 -8.10
C GLU A 343 -18.66 19.07 -8.10
N GLN A 344 -18.74 17.77 -8.39
CA GLN A 344 -20.03 17.07 -8.49
C GLN A 344 -20.47 16.33 -7.22
N ASP A 345 -19.56 15.95 -6.31
CA ASP A 345 -19.94 15.22 -5.10
C ASP A 345 -19.15 15.73 -3.89
N LYS A 346 -19.72 16.69 -3.15
CA LYS A 346 -19.25 17.03 -1.79
C LYS A 346 -19.24 15.81 -0.84
N ASP A 347 -19.89 14.72 -1.23
CA ASP A 347 -19.97 13.45 -0.51
C ASP A 347 -18.97 12.38 -1.03
N ASN A 348 -17.99 12.72 -1.87
CA ASN A 348 -16.99 11.74 -2.36
C ASN A 348 -15.84 11.46 -1.37
N TRP A 349 -16.13 11.51 -0.07
CA TRP A 349 -15.19 11.12 0.99
C TRP A 349 -14.86 9.62 0.89
N ASN A 350 -15.78 8.77 0.40
CA ASN A 350 -15.56 7.33 0.30
C ASN A 350 -14.44 7.03 -0.71
N GLY A 351 -14.47 7.66 -1.89
CA GLY A 351 -13.40 7.53 -2.88
C GLY A 351 -12.05 8.04 -2.34
N GLN A 352 -12.06 9.18 -1.64
CA GLN A 352 -10.87 9.73 -0.99
C GLN A 352 -10.32 8.82 0.09
N LEU A 353 -11.16 8.29 0.97
CA LEU A 353 -10.75 7.42 2.07
C LEU A 353 -10.22 6.09 1.54
N LYS A 354 -10.86 5.51 0.52
CA LYS A 354 -10.36 4.30 -0.16
C LYS A 354 -8.98 4.54 -0.78
N LEU A 355 -8.75 5.69 -1.40
CA LEU A 355 -7.45 6.08 -1.94
C LEU A 355 -6.38 6.19 -0.85
N LEU A 356 -6.69 6.91 0.24
CA LEU A 356 -5.77 7.08 1.38
C LEU A 356 -5.46 5.75 2.08
N LEU A 357 -6.45 4.86 2.17
CA LEU A 357 -6.29 3.51 2.71
C LEU A 357 -5.38 2.65 1.81
N GLU A 358 -5.58 2.69 0.50
CA GLU A 358 -4.72 1.97 -0.46
C GLU A 358 -3.26 2.46 -0.34
N TRP A 359 -3.06 3.76 -0.16
CA TRP A 359 -1.74 4.37 0.00
C TRP A 359 -1.16 4.37 1.40
N ASN A 360 -1.88 3.81 2.39
CA ASN A 360 -1.47 3.76 3.79
C ASN A 360 -1.17 5.15 4.39
N GLN A 361 -2.01 6.13 4.11
CA GLN A 361 -1.85 7.52 4.54
C GLN A 361 -2.82 7.85 5.68
N LEU A 362 -2.50 7.35 6.88
CA LEU A 362 -3.35 7.47 8.06
C LEU A 362 -3.49 8.91 8.53
N ASP A 363 -2.36 9.60 8.72
CA ASP A 363 -2.35 10.94 9.32
C ASP A 363 -3.18 11.91 8.48
N LEU A 364 -3.03 11.82 7.16
CA LEU A 364 -3.82 12.60 6.21
C LEU A 364 -5.32 12.27 6.28
N ALA A 365 -5.68 10.98 6.43
CA ALA A 365 -7.08 10.60 6.59
C ALA A 365 -7.66 11.13 7.90
N ASN A 366 -6.89 11.07 8.99
CA ASN A 366 -7.30 11.57 10.28
C ASN A 366 -7.52 13.10 10.27
N ASP A 367 -6.56 13.84 9.72
CA ASP A 367 -6.56 15.30 9.77
C ASP A 367 -7.60 15.93 8.82
N GLU A 368 -7.82 15.33 7.64
CA GLU A 368 -8.65 15.93 6.60
C GLU A 368 -10.05 15.30 6.45
N ILE A 369 -10.19 13.99 6.72
CA ILE A 369 -11.49 13.28 6.57
C ILE A 369 -12.18 13.13 7.92
N PHE A 370 -11.47 12.68 8.95
CA PHE A 370 -12.03 12.46 10.29
C PHE A 370 -11.96 13.72 11.16
N THR A 371 -12.50 14.82 10.66
CA THR A 371 -12.60 16.07 11.43
C THR A 371 -13.75 16.00 12.46
N ASN A 372 -13.60 16.75 13.56
CA ASN A 372 -14.56 16.77 14.67
C ASN A 372 -15.98 17.23 14.27
N ASP A 373 -16.11 17.88 13.13
CA ASP A 373 -17.37 18.44 12.65
C ASP A 373 -18.30 17.38 12.03
N ARG A 374 -17.75 16.22 11.67
CA ARG A 374 -18.50 15.16 10.99
C ARG A 374 -18.91 14.04 11.94
N ARG A 375 -20.19 13.68 11.91
CA ARG A 375 -20.70 12.48 12.59
C ARG A 375 -20.65 11.30 11.63
N TRP A 376 -19.98 10.24 12.06
CA TRP A 376 -19.84 9.00 11.32
C TRP A 376 -20.87 7.97 11.77
N GLU A 377 -21.53 7.32 10.82
CA GLU A 377 -22.34 6.15 11.12
C GLU A 377 -21.56 4.87 10.86
N SER A 378 -21.91 3.80 11.58
CA SER A 378 -21.24 2.51 11.40
C SER A 378 -21.46 1.92 10.01
N ALA A 379 -22.51 2.32 9.28
CA ALA A 379 -22.81 1.87 7.92
C ALA A 379 -21.83 2.48 6.89
N ASP A 380 -21.47 3.75 7.07
CA ASP A 380 -20.54 4.47 6.20
C ASP A 380 -19.17 3.77 6.17
N LEU A 381 -18.70 3.34 7.33
CA LEU A 381 -17.35 2.81 7.50
C LEU A 381 -17.20 1.30 7.17
N GLN A 382 -18.28 0.58 6.83
CA GLN A 382 -18.23 -0.88 6.66
C GLN A 382 -17.32 -1.30 5.49
N GLU A 383 -17.48 -0.66 4.34
CA GLU A 383 -16.74 -1.01 3.12
C GLU A 383 -15.23 -0.74 3.28
N VAL A 384 -14.87 0.42 3.85
CA VAL A 384 -13.48 0.78 4.12
C VAL A 384 -12.87 -0.07 5.23
N MET A 385 -13.65 -0.48 6.24
CA MET A 385 -13.20 -1.42 7.26
C MET A 385 -12.87 -2.78 6.66
N PHE A 386 -13.74 -3.31 5.80
CA PHE A 386 -13.48 -4.56 5.10
C PHE A 386 -12.18 -4.51 4.29
N THR A 387 -11.99 -3.41 3.55
CA THR A 387 -10.76 -3.17 2.79
C THR A 387 -9.52 -3.08 3.69
N ALA A 388 -9.61 -2.40 4.84
CA ALA A 388 -8.52 -2.29 5.81
C ALA A 388 -8.11 -3.64 6.41
N LEU A 389 -9.08 -4.53 6.67
CA LEU A 389 -8.83 -5.89 7.15
C LEU A 389 -8.08 -6.72 6.11
N ILE A 390 -8.51 -6.69 4.85
CA ILE A 390 -7.87 -7.41 3.74
C ILE A 390 -6.43 -6.95 3.58
N LYS A 391 -6.22 -5.64 3.49
CA LYS A 391 -4.92 -4.99 3.24
C LYS A 391 -3.98 -4.94 4.46
N ASP A 392 -4.39 -5.53 5.59
CA ASP A 392 -3.63 -5.55 6.85
C ASP A 392 -3.21 -4.15 7.31
N ARG A 393 -4.21 -3.26 7.48
CA ARG A 393 -4.03 -1.86 7.90
C ARG A 393 -4.51 -1.64 9.34
N PRO A 394 -3.78 -2.12 10.37
CA PRO A 394 -4.25 -2.11 11.77
C PRO A 394 -4.50 -0.70 12.31
N LYS A 395 -3.71 0.31 11.89
CA LYS A 395 -3.90 1.69 12.33
C LYS A 395 -5.21 2.30 11.81
N PHE A 396 -5.59 1.99 10.56
CA PHE A 396 -6.89 2.40 10.00
C PHE A 396 -8.03 1.68 10.72
N VAL A 397 -7.86 0.40 11.06
CA VAL A 397 -8.85 -0.35 11.85
C VAL A 397 -9.07 0.34 13.21
N ARG A 398 -8.00 0.72 13.93
CA ARG A 398 -8.12 1.50 15.18
C ARG A 398 -8.88 2.82 14.95
N LEU A 399 -8.49 3.59 13.94
CA LEU A 399 -9.13 4.87 13.60
C LEU A 399 -10.64 4.72 13.36
N PHE A 400 -11.07 3.69 12.62
CA PHE A 400 -12.49 3.46 12.36
C PHE A 400 -13.27 3.05 13.61
N LEU A 401 -12.64 2.31 14.52
CA LEU A 401 -13.26 1.94 15.81
C LEU A 401 -13.42 3.15 16.74
N GLU A 402 -12.40 4.02 16.80
CA GLU A 402 -12.45 5.27 17.56
C GLU A 402 -13.54 6.22 17.03
N ASN A 403 -13.78 6.20 15.71
CA ASN A 403 -14.81 7.01 15.04
C ASN A 403 -16.19 6.35 14.99
N GLY A 404 -16.47 5.33 15.82
CA GLY A 404 -17.84 4.84 16.05
C GLY A 404 -18.27 3.61 15.24
N LEU A 405 -17.37 2.95 14.50
CA LEU A 405 -17.71 1.67 13.86
C LEU A 405 -17.92 0.58 14.91
N ASN A 406 -19.08 -0.09 14.85
CA ASN A 406 -19.38 -1.21 15.74
C ASN A 406 -19.00 -2.54 15.08
N LEU A 407 -17.87 -3.12 15.50
CA LEU A 407 -17.37 -4.41 15.00
C LEU A 407 -18.41 -5.54 15.07
N ARG A 408 -19.27 -5.57 16.11
CA ARG A 408 -20.27 -6.64 16.25
C ARG A 408 -21.39 -6.52 15.22
N LYS A 409 -21.75 -5.30 14.83
CA LYS A 409 -22.73 -5.06 13.75
C LYS A 409 -22.11 -5.28 12.37
N PHE A 410 -20.84 -4.95 12.21
CA PHE A 410 -20.10 -5.13 10.96
C PHE A 410 -19.85 -6.60 10.61
N LEU A 411 -19.54 -7.45 11.59
CA LEU A 411 -19.20 -8.86 11.35
C LEU A 411 -20.45 -9.72 11.14
N THR A 412 -21.02 -9.63 9.93
CA THR A 412 -22.05 -10.54 9.44
C THR A 412 -21.45 -11.88 8.99
N ASN A 413 -22.31 -12.87 8.78
CA ASN A 413 -21.87 -14.16 8.24
C ASN A 413 -21.28 -14.02 6.83
N ASP A 414 -21.80 -13.09 6.04
CA ASP A 414 -21.34 -12.84 4.66
C ASP A 414 -19.91 -12.27 4.65
N VAL A 415 -19.65 -11.26 5.50
CA VAL A 415 -18.32 -10.67 5.67
C VAL A 415 -17.29 -11.72 6.11
N LEU A 416 -17.63 -12.55 7.10
CA LEU A 416 -16.75 -13.62 7.56
C LEU A 416 -16.54 -14.68 6.47
N THR A 417 -17.60 -15.05 5.75
CA THR A 417 -17.51 -16.00 4.64
C THR A 417 -16.57 -15.48 3.56
N GLU A 418 -16.67 -14.21 3.18
CA GLU A 418 -15.79 -13.57 2.19
C GLU A 418 -14.33 -13.51 2.66
N LEU A 419 -14.09 -13.13 3.93
CA LEU A 419 -12.75 -13.11 4.52
C LEU A 419 -12.08 -14.49 4.56
N PHE A 420 -12.81 -15.55 4.91
CA PHE A 420 -12.29 -16.91 5.00
C PHE A 420 -12.23 -17.65 3.65
N SER A 421 -13.00 -17.22 2.65
CA SER A 421 -13.04 -17.84 1.32
C SER A 421 -12.04 -17.22 0.34
N ASN A 422 -12.17 -15.92 0.09
CA ASN A 422 -11.42 -15.19 -0.94
C ASN A 422 -10.12 -14.58 -0.41
N HIS A 423 -10.11 -14.16 0.87
CA HIS A 423 -8.98 -13.47 1.49
C HIS A 423 -8.26 -14.28 2.57
N PHE A 424 -8.29 -15.61 2.42
CA PHE A 424 -7.58 -16.54 3.29
C PHE A 424 -6.50 -17.30 2.51
N SER A 425 -5.25 -17.19 2.95
CA SER A 425 -4.12 -17.84 2.29
C SER A 425 -4.32 -19.36 2.13
N THR A 426 -4.21 -19.85 0.89
CA THR A 426 -4.28 -21.28 0.60
C THR A 426 -3.13 -22.05 1.25
N LEU A 427 -1.97 -21.41 1.45
CA LEU A 427 -0.83 -22.00 2.15
C LEU A 427 -1.15 -22.20 3.63
N VAL A 428 -1.73 -21.18 4.28
CA VAL A 428 -2.16 -21.26 5.69
C VAL A 428 -3.19 -22.37 5.87
N TYR A 429 -4.16 -22.49 4.97
CA TYR A 429 -5.14 -23.58 5.03
C TYR A 429 -4.50 -24.97 4.91
N ARG A 430 -3.50 -25.13 4.03
CA ARG A 430 -2.75 -26.40 3.90
C ARG A 430 -1.96 -26.70 5.17
N ASN A 431 -1.27 -25.71 5.74
CA ASN A 431 -0.52 -25.88 6.99
C ASN A 431 -1.45 -26.29 8.14
N LEU A 432 -2.63 -25.68 8.23
CA LEU A 432 -3.65 -26.04 9.22
C LEU A 432 -4.15 -27.48 9.05
N GLN A 433 -4.34 -27.93 7.80
CA GLN A 433 -4.74 -29.31 7.50
C GLN A 433 -3.65 -30.32 7.88
N ILE A 434 -2.37 -29.99 7.62
CA ILE A 434 -1.23 -30.83 8.03
C ILE A 434 -1.15 -30.88 9.55
N ALA A 435 -1.22 -29.74 10.24
CA ALA A 435 -1.19 -29.67 11.70
C ALA A 435 -2.30 -30.53 12.33
N LYS A 436 -3.53 -30.42 11.82
CA LYS A 436 -4.66 -31.25 12.26
C LYS A 436 -4.35 -32.75 12.15
N ASN A 437 -3.85 -33.19 11.00
CA ASN A 437 -3.60 -34.62 10.75
C ASN A 437 -2.42 -35.16 11.56
N SER A 438 -1.44 -34.31 11.90
CA SER A 438 -0.24 -34.72 12.63
C SER A 438 -0.46 -34.80 14.14
N TYR A 439 -1.24 -33.89 14.73
CA TYR A 439 -1.31 -33.73 16.19
C TYR A 439 -2.60 -34.22 16.84
N ASN A 440 -3.63 -34.63 16.06
CA ASN A 440 -4.90 -35.18 16.57
C ASN A 440 -5.55 -34.32 17.68
N ASP A 441 -5.42 -33.01 17.55
CA ASP A 441 -5.83 -32.02 18.54
C ASP A 441 -7.29 -31.58 18.32
N ALA A 442 -8.07 -31.49 19.40
CA ALA A 442 -9.48 -31.13 19.37
C ALA A 442 -9.70 -29.68 18.89
N LEU A 443 -8.89 -28.72 19.38
CA LEU A 443 -8.95 -27.32 18.97
C LEU A 443 -8.54 -27.16 17.51
N LEU A 444 -7.45 -27.80 17.06
CA LEU A 444 -7.05 -27.73 15.64
C LEU A 444 -8.12 -28.32 14.73
N THR A 445 -8.75 -29.43 15.14
CA THR A 445 -9.85 -30.04 14.40
C THR A 445 -11.06 -29.11 14.33
N PHE A 446 -11.39 -28.44 15.43
CA PHE A 446 -12.45 -27.46 15.51
C PHE A 446 -12.18 -26.25 14.61
N VAL A 447 -11.01 -25.62 14.71
CA VAL A 447 -10.59 -24.48 13.90
C VAL A 447 -10.51 -24.85 12.41
N TRP A 448 -10.00 -26.04 12.08
CA TRP A 448 -10.02 -26.51 10.69
C TRP A 448 -11.45 -26.69 10.16
N LYS A 449 -12.36 -27.27 10.95
CA LYS A 449 -13.78 -27.39 10.56
C LYS A 449 -14.43 -26.02 10.38
N LEU A 450 -14.13 -25.05 11.24
CA LEU A 450 -14.56 -23.65 11.12
C LEU A 450 -14.15 -23.09 9.76
N VAL A 451 -12.84 -23.11 9.43
CA VAL A 451 -12.34 -22.56 8.17
C VAL A 451 -12.92 -23.32 6.97
N ALA A 452 -13.02 -24.65 7.06
CA ALA A 452 -13.60 -25.48 6.01
C ALA A 452 -15.08 -25.16 5.76
N ASN A 453 -15.86 -24.85 6.79
CA ASN A 453 -17.27 -24.52 6.67
C ASN A 453 -17.48 -23.19 5.94
N PHE A 454 -16.75 -22.13 6.32
CA PHE A 454 -16.81 -20.84 5.61
C PHE A 454 -16.39 -20.98 4.14
N ARG A 455 -15.34 -21.76 3.85
CA ARG A 455 -14.91 -22.02 2.47
C ARG A 455 -15.90 -22.87 1.66
N ARG A 456 -16.74 -23.66 2.31
CA ARG A 456 -17.79 -24.48 1.66
C ARG A 456 -19.08 -23.70 1.43
N GLY A 457 -19.45 -22.78 2.32
CA GLY A 457 -20.62 -21.91 2.18
C GLY A 457 -20.64 -21.20 0.83
N PHE A 458 -19.50 -20.62 0.45
CA PHE A 458 -19.32 -19.95 -0.84
C PHE A 458 -19.58 -20.86 -2.07
N ARG A 459 -19.26 -22.17 -1.99
CA ARG A 459 -19.44 -23.10 -3.13
C ARG A 459 -20.89 -23.56 -3.36
N LYS A 460 -21.79 -23.35 -2.40
CA LYS A 460 -23.21 -23.74 -2.54
C LYS A 460 -24.06 -22.64 -3.21
N GLU A 461 -23.73 -21.37 -3.01
CA GLU A 461 -24.49 -20.25 -3.62
C GLU A 461 -24.39 -20.21 -5.15
N ASP A 462 -23.23 -20.55 -5.73
CA ASP A 462 -23.05 -20.64 -7.19
C ASP A 462 -23.85 -21.79 -7.85
N ARG A 463 -24.35 -22.77 -7.08
CA ARG A 463 -25.09 -23.93 -7.61
C ARG A 463 -26.60 -23.83 -7.46
N ASN A 464 -27.11 -22.90 -6.66
CA ASN A 464 -28.54 -22.78 -6.34
C ASN A 464 -29.31 -21.85 -7.30
N SER A 465 -29.09 -21.98 -8.60
CA SER A 465 -29.97 -21.40 -9.62
C SER A 465 -30.86 -22.42 -10.35
N ARG A 466 -30.85 -23.71 -9.95
CA ARG A 466 -31.89 -24.69 -10.33
C ARG A 466 -32.15 -25.73 -9.24
N ASP A 467 -33.44 -25.81 -8.89
CA ASP A 467 -34.18 -26.92 -8.28
C ASP A 467 -34.27 -26.99 -6.74
N ASP A 468 -35.42 -26.49 -6.27
CA ASP A 468 -36.36 -26.94 -5.23
C ASP A 468 -35.92 -27.42 -3.83
N ILE A 469 -36.43 -26.65 -2.86
CA ILE A 469 -37.16 -27.03 -1.63
C ILE A 469 -36.65 -28.27 -0.87
N ASP A 470 -35.80 -28.01 0.13
CA ASP A 470 -35.98 -28.58 1.47
C ASP A 470 -35.51 -27.57 2.51
N VAL A 471 -36.43 -27.23 3.42
CA VAL A 471 -36.22 -26.34 4.56
C VAL A 471 -35.50 -27.14 5.65
N GLU A 472 -34.17 -27.20 5.59
CA GLU A 472 -33.35 -27.46 6.77
C GLU A 472 -32.88 -26.11 7.32
N PHE A 473 -33.42 -25.75 8.50
CA PHE A 473 -32.89 -24.68 9.33
C PHE A 473 -31.39 -24.91 9.53
N HIS A 474 -30.58 -24.12 8.82
CA HIS A 474 -29.13 -24.12 8.96
C HIS A 474 -28.74 -23.98 10.43
N ASP A 475 -28.09 -25.00 10.99
CA ASP A 475 -27.43 -24.90 12.28
C ASP A 475 -26.33 -23.84 12.16
N VAL A 476 -26.66 -22.63 12.60
CA VAL A 476 -25.78 -21.47 12.75
C VAL A 476 -24.57 -21.95 13.55
N SER A 477 -23.41 -22.08 12.90
CA SER A 477 -22.22 -22.66 13.54
C SER A 477 -21.94 -21.96 14.88
N PRO A 478 -21.57 -22.66 15.97
CA PRO A 478 -21.43 -22.06 17.30
C PRO A 478 -20.50 -20.83 17.35
N ILE A 479 -19.54 -20.72 16.41
CA ILE A 479 -18.67 -19.56 16.23
C ILE A 479 -19.37 -18.32 15.66
N THR A 480 -20.44 -18.47 14.87
CA THR A 480 -21.23 -17.31 14.40
C THR A 480 -21.97 -16.60 15.53
N ARG A 481 -22.08 -17.22 16.71
CA ARG A 481 -22.48 -16.55 17.96
C ARG A 481 -21.38 -15.66 18.55
N HIS A 482 -20.13 -15.86 18.13
CA HIS A 482 -18.94 -15.14 18.57
C HIS A 482 -18.12 -14.60 17.37
N PRO A 483 -18.68 -13.69 16.55
CA PRO A 483 -18.07 -13.23 15.31
C PRO A 483 -16.69 -12.58 15.51
N LEU A 484 -16.49 -11.88 16.63
CA LEU A 484 -15.21 -11.28 16.99
C LEU A 484 -14.10 -12.31 17.23
N GLN A 485 -14.42 -13.45 17.85
CA GLN A 485 -13.44 -14.52 18.05
C GLN A 485 -13.12 -15.21 16.72
N ALA A 486 -14.10 -15.34 15.81
CA ALA A 486 -13.87 -15.81 14.46
C ALA A 486 -12.88 -14.92 13.69
N LEU A 487 -13.08 -13.60 13.74
CA LEU A 487 -12.18 -12.63 13.13
C LEU A 487 -10.79 -12.65 13.77
N PHE A 488 -10.72 -12.83 15.09
CA PHE A 488 -9.44 -12.97 15.79
C PHE A 488 -8.68 -14.21 15.33
N ILE A 489 -9.35 -15.37 15.26
CA ILE A 489 -8.77 -16.61 14.71
C ILE A 489 -8.29 -16.39 13.26
N TRP A 490 -9.08 -15.70 12.43
CA TRP A 490 -8.68 -15.37 11.05
C TRP A 490 -7.36 -14.58 11.00
N ALA A 491 -7.20 -13.57 11.86
CA ALA A 491 -6.00 -12.74 11.91
C ALA A 491 -4.78 -13.53 12.42
N ILE A 492 -4.96 -14.35 13.45
CA ILE A 492 -3.91 -15.18 14.05
C ILE A 492 -3.41 -16.24 13.07
N LEU A 493 -4.31 -16.98 12.41
CA LEU A 493 -3.93 -18.03 11.45
C LEU A 493 -3.08 -17.48 10.29
N GLN A 494 -3.33 -16.22 9.90
CA GLN A 494 -2.59 -15.55 8.83
C GLN A 494 -1.36 -14.76 9.32
N ASN A 495 -1.01 -14.88 10.60
CA ASN A 495 0.14 -14.20 11.23
C ASN A 495 0.09 -12.67 11.14
N LYS A 496 -1.10 -12.06 11.17
CA LYS A 496 -1.28 -10.59 11.14
C LYS A 496 -1.09 -9.98 12.53
N LYS A 497 0.15 -9.90 13.02
CA LYS A 497 0.53 -9.52 14.41
C LYS A 497 -0.14 -8.27 14.95
N GLU A 498 -0.02 -7.14 14.25
CA GLU A 498 -0.57 -5.87 14.76
C GLU A 498 -2.09 -5.80 14.62
N LEU A 499 -2.65 -6.40 13.58
CA LEU A 499 -4.10 -6.47 13.40
C LEU A 499 -4.77 -7.38 14.43
N SER A 500 -4.17 -8.53 14.75
CA SER A 500 -4.69 -9.44 15.75
C SER A 500 -4.72 -8.80 17.14
N LYS A 501 -3.79 -7.91 17.46
CA LYS A 501 -3.81 -7.13 18.72
C LYS A 501 -5.01 -6.20 18.80
N VAL A 502 -5.26 -5.43 17.74
CA VAL A 502 -6.42 -4.51 17.67
C VAL A 502 -7.73 -5.28 17.82
N ILE A 503 -7.86 -6.42 17.14
CA ILE A 503 -9.06 -7.25 17.23
C ILE A 503 -9.19 -7.85 18.64
N TRP A 504 -8.11 -8.34 19.23
CA TRP A 504 -8.09 -8.94 20.57
C TRP A 504 -8.58 -7.98 21.64
N GLU A 505 -8.19 -6.71 21.59
CA GLU A 505 -8.67 -5.64 22.49
C GLU A 505 -10.20 -5.49 22.47
N GLN A 506 -10.86 -5.90 21.37
CA GLN A 506 -12.32 -5.83 21.21
C GLN A 506 -13.03 -7.15 21.57
N THR A 507 -12.29 -8.25 21.77
CA THR A 507 -12.87 -9.57 22.07
C THR A 507 -13.38 -9.66 23.52
N ARG A 508 -14.35 -10.56 23.74
CA ARG A 508 -14.73 -10.99 25.11
C ARG A 508 -13.96 -12.25 25.46
N GLY A 509 -13.54 -12.38 26.72
CA GLY A 509 -12.75 -13.51 27.21
C GLY A 509 -11.30 -13.45 26.75
N CYS A 510 -10.64 -12.31 26.96
CA CYS A 510 -9.31 -12.02 26.41
C CYS A 510 -8.24 -13.00 26.89
N THR A 511 -8.28 -13.48 28.13
CA THR A 511 -7.33 -14.47 28.67
C THR A 511 -7.40 -15.79 27.90
N LEU A 512 -8.61 -16.34 27.74
CA LEU A 512 -8.83 -17.58 27.00
C LEU A 512 -8.43 -17.42 25.53
N ALA A 513 -8.79 -16.29 24.91
CA ALA A 513 -8.44 -16.01 23.52
C ALA A 513 -6.92 -15.92 23.32
N ALA A 514 -6.20 -15.31 24.26
CA ALA A 514 -4.75 -15.20 24.21
C ALA A 514 -4.06 -16.58 24.32
N LEU A 515 -4.52 -17.44 25.23
CA LEU A 515 -4.02 -18.82 25.35
C LEU A 515 -4.35 -19.67 24.11
N GLY A 516 -5.56 -19.52 23.58
CA GLY A 516 -5.96 -20.13 22.32
C GLY A 516 -5.08 -19.69 21.14
N ALA A 517 -4.73 -18.40 21.07
CA ALA A 517 -3.79 -17.88 20.10
C ALA A 517 -2.37 -18.45 20.28
N SER A 518 -1.86 -18.50 21.51
CA SER A 518 -0.55 -19.11 21.84
C SER A 518 -0.50 -20.56 21.31
N LYS A 519 -1.52 -21.36 21.65
CA LYS A 519 -1.63 -22.75 21.21
C LYS A 519 -1.63 -22.88 19.69
N LEU A 520 -2.48 -22.12 18.99
CA LEU A 520 -2.59 -22.18 17.53
C LEU A 520 -1.28 -21.74 16.85
N LEU A 521 -0.63 -20.70 17.35
CA LEU A 521 0.62 -20.20 16.77
C LEU A 521 1.79 -21.17 17.01
N LYS A 522 1.94 -21.73 18.21
CA LYS A 522 2.98 -22.74 18.53
C LYS A 522 2.79 -24.01 17.68
N THR A 523 1.55 -24.46 17.48
CA THR A 523 1.27 -25.65 16.65
C THR A 523 1.49 -25.39 15.17
N LEU A 524 1.11 -24.21 14.66
CA LEU A 524 1.36 -23.85 13.26
C LEU A 524 2.84 -23.61 12.96
N ALA A 525 3.61 -23.04 13.90
CA ALA A 525 5.04 -22.83 13.77
C ALA A 525 5.78 -24.14 13.46
N LYS A 526 5.39 -25.25 14.12
CA LYS A 526 5.99 -26.59 13.93
C LYS A 526 5.78 -27.18 12.52
N VAL A 527 4.80 -26.67 11.77
CA VAL A 527 4.42 -27.18 10.44
C VAL A 527 4.89 -26.25 9.32
N LYS A 528 5.35 -25.03 9.64
CA LYS A 528 5.90 -24.10 8.65
C LYS A 528 7.26 -24.60 8.17
N ASN A 529 7.45 -24.63 6.85
CA ASN A 529 8.74 -24.98 6.24
C ASN A 529 9.77 -23.84 6.34
N ASP A 530 9.31 -22.59 6.42
CA ASP A 530 10.16 -21.42 6.55
C ASP A 530 10.49 -21.15 8.02
N ILE A 531 11.77 -21.19 8.36
CA ILE A 531 12.30 -21.01 9.71
C ILE A 531 12.01 -19.59 10.21
N ASN A 532 12.11 -18.57 9.35
CA ASN A 532 11.85 -17.19 9.75
C ASN A 532 10.36 -17.00 10.08
N ALA A 533 9.48 -17.49 9.21
CA ALA A 533 8.03 -17.42 9.43
C ALA A 533 7.57 -18.29 10.62
N ALA A 534 8.29 -19.38 10.94
CA ALA A 534 8.07 -20.16 12.15
C ALA A 534 8.48 -19.37 13.40
N GLY A 535 9.67 -18.76 13.39
CA GLY A 535 10.18 -17.92 14.48
C GLY A 535 9.26 -16.73 14.80
N GLU A 536 8.78 -16.01 13.79
CA GLU A 536 7.81 -14.92 13.98
C GLU A 536 6.50 -15.39 14.63
N SER A 537 6.04 -16.59 14.27
CA SER A 537 4.84 -17.21 14.84
C SER A 537 5.02 -17.55 16.31
N GLU A 538 6.19 -18.08 16.66
CA GLU A 538 6.54 -18.45 18.03
C GLU A 538 6.74 -17.22 18.91
N GLU A 539 7.38 -16.16 18.39
CA GLU A 539 7.47 -14.87 19.08
C GLU A 539 6.09 -14.30 19.38
N LEU A 540 5.18 -14.31 18.40
CA LEU A 540 3.81 -13.85 18.59
C LEU A 540 3.04 -14.72 19.61
N ALA A 541 3.28 -16.03 19.62
CA ALA A 541 2.67 -16.93 20.60
C ALA A 541 3.09 -16.57 22.04
N ASN A 542 4.40 -16.34 22.24
CA ASN A 542 4.97 -15.96 23.54
C ASN A 542 4.48 -14.57 23.99
N GLU A 543 4.27 -13.64 23.04
CA GLU A 543 3.66 -12.34 23.34
C GLU A 543 2.21 -12.51 23.86
N TYR A 544 1.41 -13.39 23.25
CA TYR A 544 0.05 -13.68 23.73
C TYR A 544 0.03 -14.44 25.07
N GLU A 545 0.97 -15.36 25.30
CA GLU A 545 1.13 -16.00 26.62
C GLU A 545 1.40 -14.95 27.71
N THR A 546 2.29 -14.00 27.44
CA THR A 546 2.63 -12.92 28.37
C THR A 546 1.42 -12.02 28.65
N ARG A 547 0.67 -11.63 27.61
CA ARG A 547 -0.59 -10.86 27.77
C ARG A 547 -1.64 -11.62 28.59
N ALA A 548 -1.72 -12.94 28.44
CA ALA A 548 -2.63 -13.77 29.24
C ALA A 548 -2.24 -13.76 30.72
N VAL A 549 -0.94 -13.86 31.02
CA VAL A 549 -0.38 -13.78 32.39
C VAL A 549 -0.68 -12.43 33.03
N GLU A 550 -0.41 -11.34 32.32
CA GLU A 550 -0.63 -9.98 32.82
C GLU A 550 -2.12 -9.75 33.13
N LEU A 551 -3.00 -10.08 32.19
CA LEU A 551 -4.44 -9.89 32.37
C LEU A 551 -4.99 -10.74 33.50
N PHE A 552 -4.57 -12.01 33.60
CA PHE A 552 -5.01 -12.88 34.67
C PHE A 552 -4.51 -12.41 36.04
N THR A 553 -3.29 -11.87 36.10
CA THR A 553 -2.73 -11.31 37.34
C THR A 553 -3.54 -10.11 37.83
N GLU A 554 -3.99 -9.24 36.92
CA GLU A 554 -4.86 -8.11 37.26
C GLU A 554 -6.27 -8.55 37.67
N CYS A 555 -6.82 -9.59 37.02
CA CYS A 555 -8.09 -10.18 37.45
C CYS A 555 -7.98 -10.78 38.85
N TYR A 556 -6.91 -11.53 39.12
CA TYR A 556 -6.67 -12.19 40.40
C TYR A 556 -6.39 -11.19 41.54
N SER A 557 -5.68 -10.09 41.25
CA SER A 557 -5.46 -9.02 42.24
C SER A 557 -6.75 -8.27 42.61
N SER A 558 -7.72 -8.23 41.69
CA SER A 558 -9.02 -7.60 41.90
C SER A 558 -10.00 -8.48 42.66
N ASP A 559 -10.17 -9.74 42.23
CA ASP A 559 -11.07 -10.72 42.84
C ASP A 559 -10.54 -12.14 42.60
N GLU A 560 -10.03 -12.78 43.66
CA GLU A 560 -9.45 -14.12 43.58
C GLU A 560 -10.49 -15.18 43.18
N ASP A 561 -11.69 -15.13 43.74
CA ASP A 561 -12.72 -16.16 43.54
C ASP A 561 -13.29 -16.09 42.11
N LEU A 562 -13.50 -14.87 41.59
CA LEU A 562 -13.97 -14.69 40.22
C LEU A 562 -12.87 -15.03 39.20
N ALA A 563 -11.61 -14.72 39.50
CA ALA A 563 -10.47 -15.12 38.68
C ALA A 563 -10.30 -16.64 38.63
N GLU A 564 -10.54 -17.35 39.73
CA GLU A 564 -10.54 -18.82 39.73
C GLU A 564 -11.65 -19.41 38.85
N GLN A 565 -12.85 -18.80 38.84
CA GLN A 565 -13.93 -19.20 37.92
C GLN A 565 -13.55 -18.98 36.46
N LEU A 566 -12.78 -17.94 36.14
CA LEU A 566 -12.29 -17.68 34.77
C LEU A 566 -11.39 -18.80 34.24
N LEU A 567 -10.63 -19.48 35.10
CA LEU A 567 -9.74 -20.58 34.70
C LEU A 567 -10.50 -21.80 34.17
N VAL A 568 -11.68 -22.07 34.75
CA VAL A 568 -12.52 -23.24 34.46
C VAL A 568 -13.62 -22.90 33.44
N TYR A 569 -13.86 -21.61 33.19
CA TYR A 569 -14.84 -21.17 32.20
C TYR A 569 -14.51 -21.71 30.79
N SER A 570 -15.47 -22.44 30.22
CA SER A 570 -15.38 -22.98 28.85
C SER A 570 -16.06 -22.06 27.84
N CYS A 571 -15.48 -21.97 26.64
CA CYS A 571 -16.04 -21.15 25.57
C CYS A 571 -16.28 -21.98 24.30
N GLU A 572 -17.52 -21.94 23.78
CA GLU A 572 -17.90 -22.65 22.54
C GLU A 572 -17.04 -22.24 21.34
N ALA A 573 -16.58 -20.99 21.29
CA ALA A 573 -15.77 -20.47 20.19
C ALA A 573 -14.31 -20.95 20.19
N TRP A 574 -13.87 -21.62 21.25
CA TRP A 574 -12.58 -22.33 21.32
C TRP A 574 -12.78 -23.85 21.44
N GLY A 575 -13.88 -24.39 20.90
CA GLY A 575 -14.15 -25.83 20.91
C GLY A 575 -14.61 -26.36 22.27
N GLY A 576 -15.03 -25.48 23.18
CA GLY A 576 -15.45 -25.84 24.54
C GLY A 576 -14.30 -25.95 25.55
N SER A 577 -13.07 -25.61 25.15
CA SER A 577 -11.91 -25.64 26.06
C SER A 577 -11.96 -24.49 27.08
N ASN A 578 -11.36 -24.73 28.25
CA ASN A 578 -11.11 -23.73 29.28
C ASN A 578 -9.64 -23.23 29.25
N CYS A 579 -9.31 -22.24 30.10
CA CYS A 579 -7.99 -21.63 30.10
C CYS A 579 -6.89 -22.63 30.48
N LEU A 580 -7.16 -23.52 31.45
CA LEU A 580 -6.17 -24.49 31.93
C LEU A 580 -5.85 -25.56 30.88
N GLU A 581 -6.87 -26.08 30.20
CA GLU A 581 -6.71 -27.04 29.11
C GLU A 581 -5.84 -26.45 28.01
N LEU A 582 -6.15 -25.24 27.55
CA LEU A 582 -5.39 -24.58 26.48
C LEU A 582 -3.95 -24.29 26.91
N ALA A 583 -3.72 -23.80 28.13
CA ALA A 583 -2.38 -23.51 28.63
C ALA A 583 -1.51 -24.77 28.73
N VAL A 584 -2.08 -25.89 29.21
CA VAL A 584 -1.36 -27.17 29.33
C VAL A 584 -1.05 -27.74 27.94
N GLU A 585 -2.02 -27.74 27.03
CA GLU A 585 -1.84 -28.24 25.66
C GLU A 585 -0.86 -27.37 24.85
N ALA A 586 -0.82 -26.06 25.10
CA ALA A 586 0.13 -25.13 24.49
C ALA A 586 1.53 -25.15 25.12
N THR A 587 1.70 -25.85 26.25
CA THR A 587 2.92 -25.80 27.08
C THR A 587 3.28 -24.37 27.51
N ASP A 588 2.28 -23.57 27.89
CA ASP A 588 2.42 -22.19 28.37
C ASP A 588 2.91 -22.17 29.82
N GLN A 589 4.22 -22.41 30.01
CA GLN A 589 4.83 -22.55 31.33
C GLN A 589 4.71 -21.28 32.19
N HIS A 590 4.78 -20.10 31.57
CA HIS A 590 4.68 -18.84 32.32
C HIS A 590 3.26 -18.63 32.86
N PHE A 591 2.25 -19.00 32.08
CA PHE A 591 0.86 -18.95 32.53
C PHE A 591 0.58 -19.96 33.65
N ILE A 592 1.05 -21.20 33.50
CA ILE A 592 0.83 -22.24 34.52
C ILE A 592 1.56 -21.89 35.83
N ALA A 593 2.76 -21.29 35.75
CA ALA A 593 3.54 -20.89 36.93
C ALA A 593 2.98 -19.67 37.68
N GLN A 594 1.94 -19.00 37.14
CA GLN A 594 1.36 -17.82 37.74
C GLN A 594 0.78 -18.16 39.15
N PRO A 595 1.02 -17.33 40.19
CA PRO A 595 0.68 -17.69 41.57
C PRO A 595 -0.80 -18.01 41.81
N GLY A 596 -1.72 -17.30 41.15
CA GLY A 596 -3.16 -17.54 41.24
C GLY A 596 -3.55 -18.89 40.65
N VAL A 597 -2.96 -19.27 39.51
CA VAL A 597 -3.14 -20.61 38.92
C VAL A 597 -2.61 -21.70 39.84
N GLN A 598 -1.43 -21.51 40.43
CA GLN A 598 -0.86 -22.48 41.40
C GLN A 598 -1.68 -22.57 42.68
N ASN A 599 -2.26 -21.45 43.14
CA ASN A 599 -3.15 -21.42 44.28
C ASN A 599 -4.43 -22.22 44.01
N PHE A 600 -5.05 -21.98 42.86
CA PHE A 600 -6.22 -22.73 42.39
C PHE A 600 -5.93 -24.24 42.28
N LEU A 601 -4.83 -24.62 41.63
CA LEU A 601 -4.44 -26.04 41.52
C LEU A 601 -4.18 -26.67 42.88
N SER A 602 -3.58 -25.91 43.81
CA SER A 602 -3.42 -26.36 45.20
C SER A 602 -4.77 -26.57 45.89
N LYS A 603 -5.70 -25.61 45.79
CA LYS A 603 -7.06 -25.75 46.34
C LYS A 603 -7.74 -27.01 45.79
N GLN A 604 -7.64 -27.25 44.49
CA GLN A 604 -8.22 -28.44 43.86
C GLN A 604 -7.54 -29.74 44.30
N TRP A 605 -6.23 -29.73 44.57
CA TRP A 605 -5.48 -30.88 45.07
C TRP A 605 -5.85 -31.24 46.52
N TYR A 606 -5.97 -30.24 47.39
CA TYR A 606 -6.27 -30.43 48.81
C TYR A 606 -7.76 -30.65 49.10
N GLY A 607 -8.67 -30.20 48.23
CA GLY A 607 -10.11 -30.39 48.37
C GLY A 607 -10.66 -29.74 49.65
N GLU A 608 -11.39 -30.49 50.49
CA GLU A 608 -11.90 -30.00 51.79
C GLU A 608 -10.82 -29.90 52.89
N ILE A 609 -9.62 -30.42 52.63
CA ILE A 609 -8.54 -30.49 53.62
C ILE A 609 -7.80 -29.15 53.60
N SER A 610 -7.59 -28.57 54.77
CA SER A 610 -6.84 -27.31 54.85
C SER A 610 -5.38 -27.49 54.45
N ARG A 611 -4.85 -26.51 53.71
CA ARG A 611 -3.47 -26.49 53.19
C ARG A 611 -2.40 -26.56 54.29
N ASP A 612 -2.73 -26.16 55.51
CA ASP A 612 -1.82 -26.22 56.67
C ASP A 612 -1.64 -27.64 57.26
N THR A 613 -2.35 -28.63 56.70
CA THR A 613 -2.28 -30.01 57.18
C THR A 613 -0.98 -30.69 56.74
N LYS A 614 -0.07 -30.94 57.69
CA LYS A 614 1.21 -31.63 57.43
C LYS A 614 0.99 -33.04 56.85
N ASN A 615 1.77 -33.40 55.83
CA ASN A 615 1.66 -34.69 55.10
C ASN A 615 1.65 -35.94 56.01
N TRP A 616 2.43 -35.96 57.09
CA TRP A 616 2.45 -37.11 58.01
C TRP A 616 1.12 -37.30 58.74
N LYS A 617 0.35 -36.22 59.00
CA LYS A 617 -0.99 -36.31 59.60
C LYS A 617 -1.97 -36.96 58.63
N ILE A 618 -1.86 -36.65 57.34
CA ILE A 618 -2.66 -37.26 56.27
C ILE A 618 -2.35 -38.76 56.18
N ILE A 619 -1.07 -39.13 56.20
CA ILE A 619 -0.63 -40.54 56.19
C ILE A 619 -1.14 -41.29 57.43
N LEU A 620 -1.06 -40.69 58.62
CA LEU A 620 -1.57 -41.29 59.85
C LEU A 620 -3.09 -41.53 59.80
N CYS A 621 -3.85 -40.58 59.24
CA CYS A 621 -5.30 -40.70 59.09
C CYS A 621 -5.71 -41.75 58.04
N LEU A 622 -4.86 -42.01 57.04
CA LEU A 622 -5.06 -43.11 56.09
C LEU A 622 -4.96 -44.49 56.76
N PHE A 623 -4.08 -44.65 57.76
CA PHE A 623 -3.92 -45.92 58.49
C PHE A 623 -4.90 -46.09 59.67
N MET A 624 -5.38 -44.99 60.24
CA MET A 624 -6.25 -45.00 61.43
C MET A 624 -7.51 -44.15 61.19
N ILE A 625 -8.47 -44.73 60.47
CA ILE A 625 -9.74 -44.10 60.07
C ILE A 625 -10.49 -43.40 61.23
N PRO A 626 -10.52 -43.91 62.49
CA PRO A 626 -11.19 -43.19 63.59
C PRO A 626 -10.61 -41.81 63.89
N LEU A 627 -9.33 -41.54 63.56
CA LEU A 627 -8.69 -40.24 63.77
C LEU A 627 -9.27 -39.14 62.87
N VAL A 628 -9.95 -39.54 61.79
CA VAL A 628 -10.67 -38.64 60.88
C VAL A 628 -11.82 -37.93 61.60
N GLY A 629 -12.56 -38.66 62.46
CA GLY A 629 -13.67 -38.11 63.24
C GLY A 629 -13.25 -37.28 64.46
N CYS A 630 -11.99 -37.38 64.88
CA CYS A 630 -11.45 -36.67 66.06
C CYS A 630 -10.89 -35.27 65.75
N GLY A 631 -11.06 -34.75 64.52
CA GLY A 631 -10.58 -33.42 64.14
C GLY A 631 -9.06 -33.32 63.98
N PHE A 632 -8.40 -34.43 63.63
CA PHE A 632 -6.93 -34.50 63.56
C PHE A 632 -6.32 -33.79 62.33
N PHE A 633 -7.15 -33.50 61.31
CA PHE A 633 -6.84 -32.59 60.20
C PHE A 633 -7.78 -31.38 60.23
N LEU A 634 -7.25 -30.22 59.85
CA LEU A 634 -8.01 -28.98 59.75
C LEU A 634 -8.87 -29.05 58.48
N ARG A 635 -10.19 -28.86 58.60
CA ARG A 635 -11.05 -28.59 57.44
C ARG A 635 -10.97 -27.12 57.10
N ASP A 636 -10.90 -26.80 55.82
CA ASP A 636 -10.79 -25.40 55.42
C ASP A 636 -12.04 -24.61 55.84
N PRO A 637 -11.89 -23.46 56.52
CA PRO A 637 -13.02 -22.70 57.06
C PRO A 637 -13.95 -22.12 55.98
N CYS A 638 -13.48 -21.98 54.72
CA CYS A 638 -14.32 -21.55 53.60
C CYS A 638 -15.45 -22.55 53.26
N PHE A 639 -15.27 -23.86 53.54
CA PHE A 639 -16.31 -24.87 53.30
C PHE A 639 -17.29 -25.02 54.48
N LEU A 640 -16.99 -24.45 55.65
CA LEU A 640 -17.89 -24.47 56.82
C LEU A 640 -19.02 -23.43 56.71
N ALA A 641 -18.94 -22.49 55.78
CA ALA A 641 -19.93 -21.42 55.58
C ALA A 641 -21.08 -21.77 54.62
N SER A 642 -21.01 -22.89 53.88
CA SER A 642 -21.99 -23.26 52.84
C SER A 642 -22.91 -24.44 53.19
N SER A 643 -22.87 -24.96 54.43
CA SER A 643 -23.87 -25.94 54.89
C SER A 643 -25.10 -25.21 55.45
N PRO A 644 -26.32 -25.38 54.89
CA PRO A 644 -27.52 -24.94 55.57
C PRO A 644 -27.63 -25.73 56.88
N ARG A 645 -27.79 -25.02 57.99
CA ARG A 645 -28.11 -25.64 59.28
C ARG A 645 -29.49 -26.29 59.14
N HIS A 646 -29.56 -27.61 59.31
CA HIS A 646 -30.76 -28.29 59.73
C HIS A 646 -30.74 -28.48 61.24
#